data_AF-A0AAU3EV84-F1
#
_entry.id   AF-A0AAU3EV84-F1
#
_cell.length_a   1.000
_cell.length_b   1.000
_cell.length_c   1.000
_cell.angle_alpha   90.00
_cell.angle_beta   90.00
_cell.angle_gamma   90.00
#
_symmetry.space_group_name_H-M   'P 1'
#
loop_
_entity.id
_entity.type
_entity.pdbx_description
1 polymer ?
#
loop_
_entity_poly.entity_id
_entity_poly.type
_entity_poly.pdbx_seq_one_letter_code
_entity_poly.pdbx_strand_id
1 'polypeptide(L)'
;MPHPSPEPSLTPPDWPHCGHGTTPEDPVGCRGIHVPGHTACLAHLADADRDAYLAGLTPGTDIDHRGTLFSQPLLAALLGALRDPATGHPRFGVARFGSATFQGRAWFVSATFEGRAGFRRATFEGDAEFGSATFKSIAWFVSATFEGTAGFSPATFEGDARFESATFKGDAGFGSATFQGEARFDSATFKDIAGFNSVTFEGAGRFGSATFKSIAWFESATFRGTTRYGWRPIEGSAWFDSATFEGDARFESASIEGSARFESATFQGIAGFESATIEGAAWFESATFQGIAGFESATFKGAAWFDSATFQSDAGFESATHLRYATVDFAHAVFEYPLTIAAETDPFVLPDGRPVAEQALAGAPDATVRMASLRGVDAAHLVLADVDLSGCLFTGTVHLDQLRLEGTCSFDKVPPRTHWRRWRPIRFTQRRTLAEEHHWRASQPTAVGGWNVAVFGAGHVGPAQLAPVYRALRKAFEDGKNEPGAADFYYGEMEMRRHDRTGTTSAERGLLHGYWVLSGYGLRASRALGWLAAAMLVTIVLLMGFGLPRDSPKQQATGTVPPGGGKVTFEIDKADPQNPTGERFTGERFEKALNVTLNSVVFRSSGQDLTTVGTYIEMTSRVTEPVLLGLAVLAVRNRVKR
;
A
#
# COMPACT_ATOMS: atom_id res chain seq x y z
N MET A 1 16.67 -13.18 40.82
CA MET A 1 15.88 -13.20 42.07
C MET A 1 14.68 -14.09 41.82
N PRO A 2 14.30 -15.03 42.70
CA PRO A 2 13.05 -15.76 42.51
C PRO A 2 11.90 -14.74 42.65
N HIS A 3 11.00 -14.72 41.66
CA HIS A 3 9.78 -13.94 41.75
C HIS A 3 8.96 -14.41 42.96
N PRO A 4 8.28 -13.51 43.70
CA PRO A 4 7.38 -13.94 44.75
C PRO A 4 6.29 -14.81 44.12
N SER A 5 6.20 -16.05 44.58
CA SER A 5 5.06 -16.93 44.29
C SER A 5 3.78 -16.17 44.67
N PRO A 6 2.69 -16.30 43.89
CA PRO A 6 1.43 -15.64 44.22
C PRO A 6 1.01 -15.99 45.65
N GLU A 7 0.60 -15.00 46.44
CA GLU A 7 0.15 -15.21 47.82
C GLU A 7 -0.93 -16.32 47.85
N PRO A 8 -0.78 -17.34 48.71
CA PRO A 8 -1.70 -18.46 48.73
C PRO A 8 -3.11 -18.00 49.11
N SER A 9 -4.13 -18.47 48.38
CA SER A 9 -5.51 -18.06 48.64
C SER A 9 -5.95 -18.45 50.05
N LEU A 10 -6.33 -17.48 50.88
CA LEU A 10 -6.79 -17.75 52.26
C LEU A 10 -8.13 -18.52 52.31
N THR A 11 -8.78 -18.73 51.18
CA THR A 11 -9.99 -19.55 51.05
C THR A 11 -9.63 -21.02 50.78
N PRO A 12 -10.22 -21.97 51.54
CA PRO A 12 -10.05 -23.39 51.29
C PRO A 12 -10.74 -23.82 49.97
N PRO A 13 -10.24 -24.85 49.29
CA PRO A 13 -10.86 -25.39 48.08
C PRO A 13 -12.19 -26.09 48.40
N ASP A 14 -13.01 -26.30 47.36
CA ASP A 14 -14.32 -26.96 47.43
C ASP A 14 -14.24 -28.51 47.47
N TRP A 15 -13.05 -29.07 47.72
CA TRP A 15 -12.80 -30.51 47.85
C TRP A 15 -12.11 -30.86 49.17
N PRO A 16 -12.20 -32.14 49.62
CA PRO A 16 -11.43 -32.60 50.78
C PRO A 16 -9.93 -32.45 50.51
N HIS A 17 -9.28 -31.51 51.21
CA HIS A 17 -7.89 -31.13 50.99
C HIS A 17 -7.01 -31.49 52.17
N CYS A 18 -5.74 -31.77 51.86
CA CYS A 18 -4.74 -32.34 52.76
C CYS A 18 -4.49 -31.53 54.03
N GLY A 19 -4.53 -30.20 53.96
CA GLY A 19 -4.31 -29.32 55.13
C GLY A 19 -2.92 -29.44 55.78
N HIS A 20 -1.97 -30.13 55.14
CA HIS A 20 -0.62 -30.27 55.68
C HIS A 20 0.12 -28.93 55.65
N GLY A 21 0.83 -28.59 56.71
CA GLY A 21 1.61 -27.35 56.80
C GLY A 21 0.79 -26.08 57.09
N THR A 22 -0.39 -26.20 57.72
CA THR A 22 -1.16 -25.03 58.19
C THR A 22 -0.35 -24.17 59.15
N THR A 23 -0.30 -22.86 58.90
CA THR A 23 0.31 -21.86 59.79
C THR A 23 -0.71 -20.74 60.08
N PRO A 24 -0.45 -19.83 61.04
CA PRO A 24 -1.30 -18.65 61.23
C PRO A 24 -1.45 -17.77 59.98
N GLU A 25 -0.42 -17.74 59.13
CA GLU A 25 -0.37 -16.97 57.88
C GLU A 25 -1.03 -17.71 56.69
N ASP A 26 -0.99 -19.05 56.68
CA ASP A 26 -1.77 -19.89 55.75
C ASP A 26 -2.60 -20.93 56.53
N PRO A 27 -3.81 -20.55 56.99
CA PRO A 27 -4.67 -21.42 57.81
C PRO A 27 -5.27 -22.58 57.00
N VAL A 28 -5.10 -22.60 55.68
CA VAL A 28 -5.58 -23.67 54.79
C VAL A 28 -4.51 -24.75 54.60
N GLY A 29 -3.23 -24.36 54.58
CA GLY A 29 -2.12 -25.28 54.29
C GLY A 29 -2.23 -25.93 52.90
N CYS A 30 -1.79 -27.18 52.76
CA CYS A 30 -1.77 -27.88 51.48
C CYS A 30 -3.19 -28.08 50.90
N ARG A 31 -3.42 -27.54 49.70
CA ARG A 31 -4.70 -27.58 48.97
C ARG A 31 -4.90 -28.86 48.15
N GLY A 32 -3.96 -29.81 48.22
CA GLY A 32 -4.01 -31.06 47.47
C GLY A 32 -5.16 -31.96 47.92
N ILE A 33 -5.90 -32.51 46.95
CA ILE A 33 -7.01 -33.43 47.21
C ILE A 33 -6.51 -34.70 47.89
N HIS A 34 -7.32 -35.25 48.80
CA HIS A 34 -7.05 -36.54 49.41
C HIS A 34 -6.96 -37.65 48.37
N VAL A 35 -5.97 -38.53 48.52
CA VAL A 35 -5.95 -39.81 47.81
C VAL A 35 -7.06 -40.70 48.37
N PRO A 36 -7.82 -41.44 47.55
CA PRO A 36 -8.90 -42.30 48.02
C PRO A 36 -8.45 -43.24 49.15
N GLY A 37 -9.16 -43.22 50.28
CA GLY A 37 -8.83 -44.01 51.48
C GLY A 37 -7.85 -43.34 52.45
N HIS A 38 -7.33 -42.15 52.13
CA HIS A 38 -6.38 -41.41 52.97
C HIS A 38 -6.87 -39.98 53.27
N THR A 39 -6.25 -39.34 54.26
CA THR A 39 -6.51 -37.92 54.62
C THR A 39 -5.43 -36.97 54.10
N ALA A 40 -4.50 -37.46 53.28
CA ALA A 40 -3.40 -36.68 52.71
C ALA A 40 -3.44 -36.74 51.18
N CYS A 41 -2.87 -35.71 50.55
CA CYS A 41 -2.66 -35.71 49.10
C CYS A 41 -1.46 -36.59 48.72
N LEU A 42 -1.32 -36.89 47.43
CA LEU A 42 -0.27 -37.78 46.92
C LEU A 42 1.14 -37.33 47.36
N ALA A 43 1.37 -36.02 47.47
CA ALA A 43 2.65 -35.44 47.89
C ALA A 43 2.96 -35.60 49.38
N HIS A 44 1.94 -35.71 50.23
CA HIS A 44 2.08 -35.82 51.69
C HIS A 44 1.72 -37.20 52.24
N LEU A 45 1.38 -38.17 51.37
CA LEU A 45 1.31 -39.57 51.76
C LEU A 45 2.67 -40.08 52.23
N ALA A 46 2.67 -40.96 53.23
CA ALA A 46 3.86 -41.74 53.60
C ALA A 46 4.30 -42.61 52.42
N ASP A 47 5.61 -42.85 52.29
CA ASP A 47 6.18 -43.53 51.11
C ASP A 47 5.55 -44.91 50.87
N ALA A 48 5.30 -45.70 51.92
CA ALA A 48 4.65 -47.01 51.80
C ALA A 48 3.21 -46.93 51.24
N ASP A 49 2.42 -45.95 51.70
CA ASP A 49 1.04 -45.74 51.22
C ASP A 49 1.04 -45.19 49.79
N ARG A 50 2.00 -44.32 49.46
CA ARG A 50 2.18 -43.76 48.12
C ARG A 50 2.56 -44.86 47.12
N ASP A 51 3.52 -45.71 47.46
CA ASP A 51 3.95 -46.82 46.60
C ASP A 51 2.81 -47.82 46.39
N ALA A 52 2.04 -48.12 47.44
CA ALA A 52 0.86 -48.98 47.34
C ALA A 52 -0.22 -48.37 46.43
N TYR A 53 -0.51 -47.08 46.57
CA TYR A 53 -1.45 -46.37 45.69
C TYR A 53 -0.99 -46.41 44.24
N LEU A 54 0.27 -46.07 43.97
CA LEU A 54 0.84 -46.06 42.62
C LEU A 54 0.86 -47.47 41.98
N ALA A 55 1.21 -48.50 42.74
CA ALA A 55 1.19 -49.89 42.25
C ALA A 55 -0.22 -50.40 41.91
N GLY A 56 -1.27 -49.78 42.46
CA GLY A 56 -2.67 -50.08 42.15
C GLY A 56 -3.20 -49.41 40.89
N LEU A 57 -2.46 -48.48 40.29
CA LEU A 57 -2.87 -47.81 39.05
C LEU A 57 -2.61 -48.68 37.83
N THR A 58 -3.49 -48.57 36.84
CA THR A 58 -3.33 -49.25 35.54
C THR A 58 -3.45 -48.25 34.39
N PRO A 59 -2.88 -48.52 33.22
CA PRO A 59 -3.01 -47.64 32.06
C PRO A 59 -4.47 -47.39 31.70
N GLY A 60 -4.88 -46.12 31.65
CA GLY A 60 -6.25 -45.69 31.40
C GLY A 60 -7.11 -45.51 32.66
N THR A 61 -6.54 -45.65 33.86
CA THR A 61 -7.24 -45.35 35.12
C THR A 61 -7.56 -43.86 35.26
N ASP A 62 -8.72 -43.55 35.84
CA ASP A 62 -9.11 -42.20 36.23
C ASP A 62 -8.33 -41.73 37.46
N ILE A 63 -7.80 -40.51 37.43
CA ILE A 63 -7.02 -39.93 38.53
C ILE A 63 -7.56 -38.54 38.92
N ASP A 64 -7.48 -38.23 40.22
CA ASP A 64 -7.76 -36.91 40.76
C ASP A 64 -6.65 -36.49 41.73
N HIS A 65 -5.85 -35.53 41.28
CA HIS A 65 -4.74 -34.94 42.01
C HIS A 65 -4.81 -33.42 42.00
N ARG A 66 -6.03 -32.86 42.01
CA ARG A 66 -6.26 -31.42 42.13
C ARG A 66 -5.52 -30.84 43.34
N GLY A 67 -4.97 -29.64 43.20
CA GLY A 67 -4.25 -28.93 44.27
C GLY A 67 -2.92 -29.57 44.70
N THR A 68 -2.50 -30.69 44.10
CA THR A 68 -1.33 -31.44 44.56
C THR A 68 -0.04 -30.79 44.07
N LEU A 69 0.98 -30.79 44.93
CA LEU A 69 2.34 -30.34 44.61
C LEU A 69 3.16 -31.51 44.06
N PHE A 70 3.53 -31.46 42.80
CA PHE A 70 4.32 -32.48 42.12
C PHE A 70 5.79 -32.07 42.04
N SER A 71 6.64 -32.80 42.75
CA SER A 71 8.06 -32.84 42.46
C SER A 71 8.32 -33.69 41.22
N GLN A 72 9.48 -33.49 40.56
CA GLN A 72 9.83 -34.25 39.36
C GLN A 72 9.85 -35.78 39.60
N PRO A 73 10.40 -36.32 40.71
CA PRO A 73 10.34 -37.75 41.00
C PRO A 73 8.91 -38.26 41.22
N LEU A 74 8.07 -37.47 41.89
CA LEU A 74 6.68 -37.85 42.16
C LEU A 74 5.86 -37.96 40.88
N LEU A 75 6.02 -36.99 39.98
CA LEU A 75 5.37 -37.04 38.67
C LEU A 75 5.89 -38.22 37.85
N ALA A 76 7.21 -38.45 37.82
CA ALA A 76 7.79 -39.58 37.10
C ALA A 76 7.25 -40.93 37.61
N ALA A 77 7.07 -41.08 38.92
CA ALA A 77 6.48 -42.27 39.52
C ALA A 77 5.01 -42.46 39.10
N LEU A 78 4.20 -41.39 39.11
CA LEU A 78 2.81 -41.43 38.63
C LEU A 78 2.73 -41.82 37.14
N LEU A 79 3.57 -41.22 36.30
CA LEU A 79 3.62 -41.53 34.87
C LEU A 79 4.09 -42.96 34.61
N GLY A 80 5.05 -43.45 35.40
CA GLY A 80 5.51 -44.83 35.35
C GLY A 80 4.43 -45.83 35.70
N ALA A 81 3.60 -45.53 36.72
CA ALA A 81 2.48 -46.36 37.12
C ALA A 81 1.38 -46.45 36.05
N LEU A 82 1.19 -45.39 35.26
CA LEU A 82 0.20 -45.33 34.19
C LEU A 82 0.76 -45.72 32.80
N ARG A 83 1.99 -46.24 32.76
CA ARG A 83 2.67 -46.57 31.50
C ARG A 83 2.05 -47.80 30.85
N ASP A 84 1.52 -47.62 29.65
CA ASP A 84 1.01 -48.73 28.84
C ASP A 84 2.17 -49.59 28.34
N PRO A 85 2.22 -50.91 28.65
CA PRO A 85 3.31 -51.77 28.23
C PRO A 85 3.36 -51.98 26.70
N ALA A 86 2.27 -51.77 25.98
CA ALA A 86 2.23 -51.94 24.52
C ALA A 86 2.86 -50.74 23.79
N THR A 87 2.62 -49.52 24.28
CA THR A 87 3.10 -48.28 23.64
C THR A 87 4.33 -47.70 24.31
N GLY A 88 4.60 -48.05 25.58
CA GLY A 88 5.65 -47.45 26.39
C GLY A 88 5.32 -46.01 26.84
N HIS A 89 4.07 -45.56 26.72
CA HIS A 89 3.67 -44.20 27.04
C HIS A 89 2.60 -44.15 28.13
N PRO A 90 2.54 -43.07 28.94
CA PRO A 90 1.49 -42.92 29.95
C PRO A 90 0.11 -42.86 29.31
N ARG A 91 -0.84 -43.63 29.83
CA ARG A 91 -2.23 -43.60 29.40
C ARG A 91 -3.14 -43.26 30.58
N PHE A 92 -3.94 -42.23 30.43
CA PHE A 92 -4.86 -41.72 31.44
C PHE A 92 -6.31 -41.95 31.01
N GLY A 93 -7.18 -42.25 31.97
CA GLY A 93 -8.62 -42.09 31.81
C GLY A 93 -9.00 -40.61 31.92
N VAL A 94 -9.89 -40.27 32.83
CA VAL A 94 -10.11 -38.88 33.26
C VAL A 94 -8.97 -38.46 34.18
N ALA A 95 -8.25 -37.40 33.82
CA ALA A 95 -7.14 -36.88 34.61
C ALA A 95 -7.46 -35.48 35.16
N ARG A 96 -7.50 -35.31 36.49
CA ARG A 96 -7.73 -34.00 37.13
C ARG A 96 -6.48 -33.52 37.87
N PHE A 97 -5.83 -32.52 37.30
CA PHE A 97 -4.69 -31.77 37.84
C PHE A 97 -5.03 -30.30 38.10
N GLY A 98 -6.31 -29.95 38.24
CA GLY A 98 -6.74 -28.57 38.47
C GLY A 98 -6.11 -27.99 39.74
N SER A 99 -5.56 -26.78 39.66
CA SER A 99 -4.82 -26.13 40.75
C SER A 99 -3.59 -26.90 41.25
N ALA A 100 -3.11 -27.92 40.52
CA ALA A 100 -1.86 -28.60 40.85
C ALA A 100 -0.65 -27.73 40.50
N THR A 101 0.45 -27.89 41.24
CA THR A 101 1.72 -27.19 40.98
C THR A 101 2.81 -28.21 40.65
N PHE A 102 3.46 -28.07 39.50
CA PHE A 102 4.59 -28.90 39.08
C PHE A 102 5.88 -28.11 39.28
N GLN A 103 6.67 -28.47 40.30
CA GLN A 103 7.82 -27.68 40.77
C GLN A 103 9.07 -27.78 39.89
N GLY A 104 9.05 -28.71 38.94
CA GLY A 104 10.15 -28.94 38.01
C GLY A 104 9.61 -29.31 36.64
N ARG A 105 10.43 -30.00 35.84
CA ARG A 105 10.02 -30.43 34.50
C ARG A 105 8.84 -31.40 34.57
N ALA A 106 7.77 -31.06 33.85
CA ALA A 106 6.56 -31.86 33.73
C ALA A 106 6.51 -32.55 32.37
N TRP A 107 6.92 -33.81 32.31
CA TRP A 107 7.04 -34.57 31.06
C TRP A 107 5.82 -35.44 30.78
N PHE A 108 4.87 -34.91 30.04
CA PHE A 108 3.71 -35.62 29.48
C PHE A 108 3.92 -36.02 28.00
N VAL A 109 5.17 -36.11 27.56
CA VAL A 109 5.53 -36.44 26.17
C VAL A 109 4.91 -37.78 25.78
N SER A 110 4.24 -37.80 24.63
CA SER A 110 3.53 -38.96 24.08
C SER A 110 2.42 -39.53 24.98
N ALA A 111 2.02 -38.83 26.04
CA ALA A 111 0.93 -39.28 26.90
C ALA A 111 -0.40 -39.29 26.15
N THR A 112 -1.23 -40.30 26.42
CA THR A 112 -2.59 -40.40 25.87
C THR A 112 -3.60 -40.14 26.98
N PHE A 113 -4.42 -39.12 26.82
CA PHE A 113 -5.57 -38.83 27.69
C PHE A 113 -6.84 -39.30 26.99
N GLU A 114 -7.33 -40.48 27.39
CA GLU A 114 -8.55 -41.10 26.84
C GLU A 114 -9.80 -40.33 27.31
N GLY A 115 -9.79 -39.87 28.56
CA GLY A 115 -10.84 -39.06 29.15
C GLY A 115 -10.49 -37.56 29.15
N ARG A 116 -11.28 -36.79 29.90
CA ARG A 116 -11.05 -35.35 30.08
C ARG A 116 -9.73 -35.10 30.80
N ALA A 117 -8.91 -34.21 30.26
CA ALA A 117 -7.64 -33.79 30.88
C ALA A 117 -7.77 -32.38 31.46
N GLY A 118 -7.78 -32.26 32.78
CA GLY A 118 -8.04 -31.00 33.48
C GLY A 118 -6.81 -30.43 34.18
N PHE A 119 -6.21 -29.38 33.61
CA PHE A 119 -5.11 -28.58 34.15
C PHE A 119 -5.55 -27.13 34.50
N ARG A 120 -6.85 -26.92 34.76
CA ARG A 120 -7.38 -25.59 35.09
C ARG A 120 -6.65 -24.99 36.28
N ARG A 121 -6.11 -23.78 36.14
CA ARG A 121 -5.31 -23.09 37.18
C ARG A 121 -4.09 -23.89 37.67
N ALA A 122 -3.59 -24.86 36.89
CA ALA A 122 -2.35 -25.53 37.22
C ALA A 122 -1.16 -24.59 36.99
N THR A 123 -0.10 -24.74 37.78
CA THR A 123 1.13 -23.98 37.65
C THR A 123 2.28 -24.93 37.31
N PHE A 124 2.99 -24.66 36.22
CA PHE A 124 4.20 -25.36 35.82
C PHE A 124 5.39 -24.44 36.08
N GLU A 125 6.14 -24.69 37.15
CA GLU A 125 7.28 -23.85 37.56
C GLU A 125 8.52 -24.11 36.70
N GLY A 126 8.67 -25.32 36.16
CA GLY A 126 9.67 -25.67 35.15
C GLY A 126 9.04 -25.89 33.76
N ASP A 127 9.81 -26.48 32.85
CA ASP A 127 9.32 -26.78 31.49
C ASP A 127 8.17 -27.80 31.53
N ALA A 128 7.12 -27.55 30.75
CA ALA A 128 5.97 -28.42 30.60
C ALA A 128 5.93 -28.98 29.18
N GLU A 129 6.15 -30.28 29.03
CA GLU A 129 6.29 -30.95 27.74
C GLU A 129 5.12 -31.89 27.49
N PHE A 130 4.29 -31.54 26.53
CA PHE A 130 3.16 -32.29 25.98
C PHE A 130 3.40 -32.67 24.51
N GLY A 131 4.65 -32.61 24.03
CA GLY A 131 4.99 -33.01 22.67
C GLY A 131 4.52 -34.43 22.35
N SER A 132 3.91 -34.62 21.18
CA SER A 132 3.28 -35.89 20.78
C SER A 132 2.16 -36.42 21.70
N ALA A 133 1.69 -35.63 22.67
CA ALA A 133 0.57 -36.04 23.51
C ALA A 133 -0.74 -36.06 22.71
N THR A 134 -1.63 -36.99 23.04
CA THR A 134 -2.95 -37.12 22.42
C THR A 134 -4.05 -36.89 23.45
N PHE A 135 -4.91 -35.91 23.20
CA PHE A 135 -6.08 -35.60 24.02
C PHE A 135 -7.34 -36.01 23.26
N LYS A 136 -7.91 -37.17 23.60
CA LYS A 136 -9.10 -37.72 22.91
C LYS A 136 -10.40 -37.03 23.32
N SER A 137 -10.40 -36.40 24.48
CA SER A 137 -11.51 -35.59 24.99
C SER A 137 -11.04 -34.17 25.29
N ILE A 138 -11.90 -33.38 25.93
CA ILE A 138 -11.64 -31.97 26.22
C ILE A 138 -10.39 -31.83 27.10
N ALA A 139 -9.46 -30.96 26.70
CA ALA A 139 -8.28 -30.57 27.44
C ALA A 139 -8.44 -29.15 28.01
N TRP A 140 -8.50 -29.03 29.34
CA TRP A 140 -8.67 -27.74 30.02
C TRP A 140 -7.34 -27.24 30.59
N PHE A 141 -6.76 -26.23 29.95
CA PHE A 141 -5.63 -25.43 30.45
C PHE A 141 -6.08 -24.02 30.87
N VAL A 142 -7.38 -23.83 31.12
CA VAL A 142 -7.98 -22.54 31.49
C VAL A 142 -7.28 -21.94 32.72
N SER A 143 -6.76 -20.72 32.57
CA SER A 143 -5.99 -20.01 33.60
C SER A 143 -4.75 -20.77 34.11
N ALA A 144 -4.22 -21.74 33.35
CA ALA A 144 -2.95 -22.38 33.68
C ALA A 144 -1.79 -21.39 33.52
N THR A 145 -0.75 -21.52 34.34
CA THR A 145 0.46 -20.70 34.27
C THR A 145 1.66 -21.58 33.95
N PHE A 146 2.37 -21.26 32.88
CA PHE A 146 3.62 -21.89 32.48
C PHE A 146 4.74 -20.88 32.74
N GLU A 147 5.53 -21.12 33.79
CA GLU A 147 6.67 -20.27 34.15
C GLU A 147 7.87 -20.53 33.23
N GLY A 148 8.11 -21.80 32.89
CA GLY A 148 9.12 -22.25 31.93
C GLY A 148 8.58 -22.39 30.50
N THR A 149 9.29 -23.15 29.67
CA THR A 149 8.89 -23.45 28.29
C THR A 149 7.68 -24.39 28.29
N ALA A 150 6.69 -24.12 27.43
CA ALA A 150 5.51 -24.97 27.25
C ALA A 150 5.51 -25.59 25.84
N GLY A 151 5.90 -26.86 25.74
CA GLY A 151 5.96 -27.60 24.49
C GLY A 151 4.69 -28.42 24.24
N PHE A 152 4.00 -28.17 23.14
CA PHE A 152 2.85 -28.93 22.61
C PHE A 152 3.11 -29.42 21.18
N SER A 153 4.36 -29.48 20.74
CA SER A 153 4.74 -29.87 19.37
C SER A 153 5.21 -31.33 19.31
N PRO A 154 4.64 -32.20 18.46
CA PRO A 154 3.36 -32.13 17.73
C PRO A 154 2.22 -32.83 18.52
N ALA A 155 1.47 -32.09 19.33
CA ALA A 155 0.33 -32.64 20.09
C ALA A 155 -0.93 -32.75 19.23
N THR A 156 -1.79 -33.72 19.54
CA THR A 156 -3.09 -33.91 18.89
C THR A 156 -4.21 -33.69 19.88
N PHE A 157 -5.14 -32.79 19.57
CA PHE A 157 -6.35 -32.53 20.34
C PHE A 157 -7.56 -32.96 19.51
N GLU A 158 -8.08 -34.17 19.79
CA GLU A 158 -9.28 -34.68 19.11
C GLU A 158 -10.55 -33.98 19.63
N GLY A 159 -10.56 -33.63 20.93
CA GLY A 159 -11.59 -32.79 21.55
C GLY A 159 -11.20 -31.30 21.63
N ASP A 160 -12.08 -30.48 22.22
CA ASP A 160 -11.80 -29.05 22.45
C ASP A 160 -10.52 -28.86 23.27
N ALA A 161 -9.67 -27.92 22.85
CA ALA A 161 -8.48 -27.48 23.57
C ALA A 161 -8.70 -26.07 24.12
N ARG A 162 -8.69 -25.95 25.45
CA ARG A 162 -9.13 -24.75 26.17
C ARG A 162 -7.99 -24.10 26.94
N PHE A 163 -7.37 -23.09 26.34
CA PHE A 163 -6.27 -22.29 26.89
C PHE A 163 -6.74 -20.89 27.32
N GLU A 164 -8.04 -20.68 27.54
CA GLU A 164 -8.57 -19.36 27.89
C GLU A 164 -7.91 -18.82 29.15
N SER A 165 -7.43 -17.58 29.09
CA SER A 165 -6.70 -16.91 30.18
C SER A 165 -5.43 -17.63 30.65
N ALA A 166 -4.89 -18.59 29.89
CA ALA A 166 -3.60 -19.20 30.20
C ALA A 166 -2.46 -18.16 30.07
N THR A 167 -1.44 -18.27 30.91
CA THR A 167 -0.27 -17.40 30.87
C THR A 167 0.98 -18.23 30.57
N PHE A 168 1.62 -17.94 29.44
CA PHE A 168 2.90 -18.51 29.03
C PHE A 168 3.98 -17.45 29.27
N LYS A 169 4.84 -17.66 30.28
CA LYS A 169 5.91 -16.73 30.62
C LYS A 169 7.20 -16.98 29.82
N GLY A 170 7.51 -18.25 29.55
CA GLY A 170 8.52 -18.65 28.57
C GLY A 170 7.91 -18.95 27.19
N ASP A 171 8.72 -19.53 26.31
CA ASP A 171 8.31 -19.92 24.95
C ASP A 171 7.14 -20.91 24.98
N ALA A 172 6.17 -20.73 24.09
CA ALA A 172 5.03 -21.63 23.91
C ALA A 172 5.03 -22.21 22.49
N GLY A 173 5.31 -23.50 22.37
CA GLY A 173 5.45 -24.17 21.07
C GLY A 173 4.29 -25.12 20.76
N PHE A 174 3.41 -24.75 19.83
CA PHE A 174 2.33 -25.54 19.24
C PHE A 174 2.64 -25.97 17.80
N GLY A 175 3.90 -25.87 17.37
CA GLY A 175 4.28 -26.19 15.99
C GLY A 175 3.87 -27.61 15.60
N SER A 176 3.33 -27.79 14.40
CA SER A 176 2.81 -29.09 13.91
C SER A 176 1.76 -29.76 14.81
N ALA A 177 1.17 -29.03 15.77
CA ALA A 177 0.04 -29.55 16.53
C ALA A 177 -1.22 -29.62 15.65
N THR A 178 -2.12 -30.55 15.97
CA THR A 178 -3.41 -30.69 15.28
C THR A 178 -4.56 -30.50 16.25
N PHE A 179 -5.42 -29.53 15.97
CA PHE A 179 -6.65 -29.26 16.71
C PHE A 179 -7.86 -29.70 15.88
N GLN A 180 -8.38 -30.89 16.18
CA GLN A 180 -9.59 -31.41 15.54
C GLN A 180 -10.86 -30.77 16.12
N GLY A 181 -10.88 -30.57 17.44
CA GLY A 181 -11.89 -29.79 18.15
C GLY A 181 -11.61 -28.28 18.11
N GLU A 182 -12.44 -27.50 18.79
CA GLU A 182 -12.24 -26.05 18.90
C GLU A 182 -11.02 -25.72 19.76
N ALA A 183 -10.15 -24.84 19.27
CA ALA A 183 -8.98 -24.37 20.02
C ALA A 183 -9.21 -22.93 20.49
N ARG A 184 -9.29 -22.74 21.81
CA ARG A 184 -9.60 -21.44 22.43
C ARG A 184 -8.41 -20.88 23.17
N PHE A 185 -7.86 -19.78 22.66
CA PHE A 185 -6.79 -18.99 23.27
C PHE A 185 -7.28 -17.60 23.72
N ASP A 186 -8.61 -17.42 23.86
CA ASP A 186 -9.19 -16.15 24.27
C ASP A 186 -8.61 -15.68 25.62
N SER A 187 -8.14 -14.44 25.67
CA SER A 187 -7.45 -13.86 26.85
C SER A 187 -6.15 -14.56 27.27
N ALA A 188 -5.60 -15.49 26.48
CA ALA A 188 -4.29 -16.07 26.76
C ALA A 188 -3.19 -14.99 26.62
N THR A 189 -2.15 -15.08 27.44
CA THR A 189 -1.01 -14.16 27.41
C THR A 189 0.27 -14.93 27.10
N PHE A 190 0.90 -14.62 25.98
CA PHE A 190 2.22 -15.11 25.58
C PHE A 190 3.25 -14.01 25.82
N LYS A 191 4.10 -14.18 26.83
CA LYS A 191 5.11 -13.17 27.19
C LYS A 191 6.37 -13.26 26.34
N ASP A 192 6.68 -14.45 25.84
CA ASP A 192 7.78 -14.70 24.91
C ASP A 192 7.25 -15.27 23.59
N ILE A 193 8.09 -15.94 22.80
CA ILE A 193 7.74 -16.45 21.46
C ILE A 193 6.58 -17.45 21.55
N ALA A 194 5.59 -17.26 20.68
CA ALA A 194 4.48 -18.18 20.50
C ALA A 194 4.57 -18.85 19.13
N GLY A 195 5.02 -20.10 19.09
CA GLY A 195 5.22 -20.86 17.86
C GLY A 195 4.01 -21.71 17.50
N PHE A 196 3.36 -21.40 16.38
CA PHE A 196 2.25 -22.14 15.75
C PHE A 196 2.62 -22.57 14.32
N ASN A 197 3.91 -22.71 14.02
CA ASN A 197 4.38 -23.09 12.68
C ASN A 197 3.85 -24.47 12.26
N SER A 198 3.31 -24.57 11.05
CA SER A 198 2.73 -25.80 10.51
C SER A 198 1.60 -26.41 11.36
N VAL A 199 0.98 -25.62 12.24
CA VAL A 199 -0.18 -26.07 13.01
C VAL A 199 -1.37 -26.32 12.08
N THR A 200 -2.23 -27.28 12.42
CA THR A 200 -3.49 -27.52 11.70
C THR A 200 -4.67 -27.31 12.64
N PHE A 201 -5.56 -26.38 12.31
CA PHE A 201 -6.84 -26.18 12.96
C PHE A 201 -7.96 -26.71 12.05
N GLU A 202 -8.40 -27.94 12.29
CA GLU A 202 -9.59 -28.50 11.62
C GLU A 202 -10.86 -27.88 12.20
N GLY A 203 -10.89 -27.68 13.53
CA GLY A 203 -11.90 -26.88 14.23
C GLY A 203 -11.61 -25.38 14.19
N ALA A 204 -12.49 -24.57 14.80
CA ALA A 204 -12.28 -23.12 14.88
C ALA A 204 -11.11 -22.76 15.82
N GLY A 205 -10.25 -21.84 15.39
CA GLY A 205 -9.16 -21.28 16.19
C GLY A 205 -9.50 -19.88 16.70
N ARG A 206 -9.61 -19.70 18.02
CA ARG A 206 -10.02 -18.41 18.62
C ARG A 206 -8.87 -17.75 19.37
N PHE A 207 -8.52 -16.54 18.93
CA PHE A 207 -7.50 -15.67 19.49
C PHE A 207 -8.08 -14.27 19.81
N GLY A 208 -9.41 -14.14 19.95
CA GLY A 208 -10.16 -12.87 19.98
C GLY A 208 -9.82 -11.89 21.10
N SER A 209 -8.93 -12.27 22.01
CA SER A 209 -8.39 -11.42 23.07
C SER A 209 -7.02 -11.92 23.56
N ALA A 210 -6.33 -12.73 22.75
CA ALA A 210 -4.98 -13.18 23.08
C ALA A 210 -4.02 -11.98 23.03
N THR A 211 -3.02 -11.97 23.92
CA THR A 211 -1.96 -10.97 23.93
C THR A 211 -0.63 -11.64 23.65
N PHE A 212 0.06 -11.19 22.61
CA PHE A 212 1.38 -11.67 22.21
C PHE A 212 2.40 -10.55 22.42
N LYS A 213 3.28 -10.71 23.40
CA LYS A 213 4.29 -9.68 23.74
C LYS A 213 5.54 -9.74 22.87
N SER A 214 5.76 -10.88 22.24
CA SER A 214 6.86 -11.16 21.31
C SER A 214 6.27 -11.69 20.00
N ILE A 215 7.09 -12.36 19.19
CA ILE A 215 6.70 -12.84 17.86
C ILE A 215 5.71 -14.02 17.97
N ALA A 216 4.65 -13.98 17.16
CA ALA A 216 3.72 -15.07 16.94
C ALA A 216 3.96 -15.69 15.54
N TRP A 217 4.46 -16.92 15.50
CA TRP A 217 4.79 -17.63 14.26
C TRP A 217 3.66 -18.56 13.84
N PHE A 218 2.95 -18.25 12.76
CA PHE A 218 1.94 -19.08 12.11
C PHE A 218 2.38 -19.52 10.70
N GLU A 219 3.69 -19.56 10.45
CA GLU A 219 4.24 -19.95 9.15
C GLU A 219 3.75 -21.35 8.74
N SER A 220 3.27 -21.49 7.51
CA SER A 220 2.69 -22.73 6.97
C SER A 220 1.53 -23.32 7.77
N ALA A 221 0.87 -22.52 8.63
CA ALA A 221 -0.31 -22.95 9.37
C ALA A 221 -1.49 -23.21 8.42
N THR A 222 -2.31 -24.22 8.74
CA THR A 222 -3.54 -24.52 8.00
C THR A 222 -4.74 -24.31 8.91
N PHE A 223 -5.68 -23.45 8.50
CA PHE A 223 -6.90 -23.14 9.21
C PHE A 223 -8.10 -23.56 8.37
N ARG A 224 -8.65 -24.74 8.64
CA ARG A 224 -9.87 -25.22 7.97
C ARG A 224 -11.14 -24.64 8.58
N GLY A 225 -11.14 -24.49 9.91
CA GLY A 225 -12.18 -23.75 10.63
C GLY A 225 -11.97 -22.24 10.57
N THR A 226 -13.01 -21.48 10.92
CA THR A 226 -12.92 -20.02 11.09
C THR A 226 -11.89 -19.67 12.16
N THR A 227 -10.97 -18.76 11.82
CA THR A 227 -10.09 -18.11 12.79
C THR A 227 -10.57 -16.72 13.14
N ARG A 228 -10.45 -16.35 14.41
CA ARG A 228 -10.76 -15.00 14.89
C ARG A 228 -9.62 -14.44 15.72
N TYR A 229 -9.09 -13.32 15.28
CA TYR A 229 -8.23 -12.41 16.03
C TYR A 229 -9.10 -11.21 16.44
N GLY A 230 -8.87 -10.64 17.62
CA GLY A 230 -9.74 -9.58 18.14
C GLY A 230 -8.95 -8.35 18.57
N TRP A 231 -9.64 -7.40 19.21
CA TRP A 231 -9.19 -6.02 19.45
C TRP A 231 -7.98 -5.84 20.38
N ARG A 232 -7.48 -6.91 21.02
CA ARG A 232 -6.30 -6.79 21.89
C ARG A 232 -5.01 -6.75 21.06
N PRO A 233 -4.00 -5.96 21.49
CA PRO A 233 -2.78 -5.82 20.72
C PRO A 233 -1.97 -7.12 20.70
N ILE A 234 -1.51 -7.47 19.51
CA ILE A 234 -0.29 -8.22 19.28
C ILE A 234 0.84 -7.18 19.40
N GLU A 235 1.44 -7.05 20.59
CA GLU A 235 2.54 -6.10 20.85
C GLU A 235 3.78 -6.46 19.99
N GLY A 236 3.96 -7.74 19.66
CA GLY A 236 5.02 -8.21 18.77
C GLY A 236 4.66 -8.26 17.29
N SER A 237 5.41 -9.05 16.50
CA SER A 237 5.10 -9.29 15.08
C SER A 237 4.30 -10.59 14.91
N ALA A 238 3.50 -10.68 13.85
CA ALA A 238 2.73 -11.88 13.51
C ALA A 238 3.08 -12.36 12.10
N TRP A 239 3.57 -13.59 11.97
CA TRP A 239 4.03 -14.14 10.69
C TRP A 239 3.14 -15.30 10.25
N PHE A 240 2.39 -15.12 9.19
CA PHE A 240 1.48 -16.07 8.55
C PHE A 240 1.99 -16.49 7.17
N ASP A 241 3.31 -16.45 6.97
CA ASP A 241 3.93 -16.75 5.68
C ASP A 241 3.57 -18.18 5.26
N SER A 242 3.12 -18.36 4.02
CA SER A 242 2.62 -19.62 3.45
C SER A 242 1.44 -20.25 4.23
N ALA A 243 0.75 -19.50 5.08
CA ALA A 243 -0.43 -20.01 5.78
C ALA A 243 -1.61 -20.18 4.81
N THR A 244 -2.42 -21.21 5.04
CA THR A 244 -3.64 -21.48 4.27
C THR A 244 -4.86 -21.35 5.16
N PHE A 245 -5.75 -20.42 4.83
CA PHE A 245 -7.04 -20.22 5.48
C PHE A 245 -8.14 -20.76 4.57
N GLU A 246 -8.54 -22.02 4.78
CA GLU A 246 -9.68 -22.61 4.05
C GLU A 246 -11.02 -22.09 4.61
N GLY A 247 -11.08 -21.84 5.92
CA GLY A 247 -12.18 -21.13 6.58
C GLY A 247 -11.97 -19.61 6.61
N ASP A 248 -12.98 -18.87 7.12
CA ASP A 248 -12.88 -17.41 7.30
C ASP A 248 -11.71 -17.04 8.23
N ALA A 249 -10.85 -16.12 7.77
CA ALA A 249 -9.78 -15.50 8.52
C ALA A 249 -10.19 -14.09 8.95
N ARG A 250 -10.57 -13.96 10.23
CA ARG A 250 -11.15 -12.72 10.77
C ARG A 250 -10.15 -12.00 11.65
N PHE A 251 -9.63 -10.89 11.16
CA PHE A 251 -8.74 -9.94 11.83
C PHE A 251 -9.46 -8.63 12.17
N GLU A 252 -10.79 -8.64 12.29
CA GLU A 252 -11.55 -7.41 12.50
C GLU A 252 -11.13 -6.71 13.80
N SER A 253 -10.85 -5.41 13.70
CA SER A 253 -10.33 -4.57 14.80
C SER A 253 -9.02 -5.07 15.43
N ALA A 254 -8.31 -6.03 14.81
CA ALA A 254 -7.04 -6.52 15.33
C ALA A 254 -5.99 -5.40 15.34
N SER A 255 -5.21 -5.31 16.40
CA SER A 255 -4.09 -4.36 16.50
C SER A 255 -2.77 -5.13 16.54
N ILE A 256 -1.86 -4.86 15.61
CA ILE A 256 -0.52 -5.45 15.53
C ILE A 256 0.50 -4.32 15.61
N GLU A 257 1.22 -4.22 16.73
CA GLU A 257 2.25 -3.18 16.94
C GLU A 257 3.54 -3.49 16.15
N GLY A 258 3.86 -4.77 15.98
CA GLY A 258 4.96 -5.21 15.11
C GLY A 258 4.58 -5.29 13.64
N SER A 259 5.39 -6.04 12.87
CA SER A 259 5.09 -6.31 11.46
C SER A 259 4.13 -7.49 11.33
N ALA A 260 3.29 -7.46 10.31
CA ALA A 260 2.41 -8.56 9.93
C ALA A 260 2.86 -9.12 8.59
N ARG A 261 3.17 -10.42 8.52
CA ARG A 261 3.54 -11.07 7.26
C ARG A 261 2.52 -12.12 6.88
N PHE A 262 2.15 -12.15 5.61
CA PHE A 262 1.21 -13.03 4.94
C PHE A 262 1.77 -13.41 3.57
N GLU A 263 3.10 -13.48 3.44
CA GLU A 263 3.77 -13.75 2.17
C GLU A 263 3.38 -15.15 1.67
N SER A 264 2.93 -15.26 0.43
CA SER A 264 2.40 -16.51 -0.15
C SER A 264 1.24 -17.14 0.62
N ALA A 265 0.55 -16.38 1.48
CA ALA A 265 -0.62 -16.87 2.20
C ALA A 265 -1.81 -17.05 1.25
N THR A 266 -2.61 -18.08 1.47
CA THR A 266 -3.82 -18.35 0.67
C THR A 266 -5.06 -18.23 1.55
N PHE A 267 -5.97 -17.34 1.18
CA PHE A 267 -7.27 -17.14 1.81
C PHE A 267 -8.37 -17.68 0.89
N GLN A 268 -8.85 -18.89 1.16
CA GLN A 268 -9.99 -19.48 0.44
C GLN A 268 -11.33 -19.00 1.01
N GLY A 269 -11.40 -18.81 2.33
CA GLY A 269 -12.52 -18.15 3.02
C GLY A 269 -12.42 -16.63 3.02
N ILE A 270 -13.32 -15.96 3.75
CA ILE A 270 -13.29 -14.49 3.89
C ILE A 270 -12.03 -14.06 4.65
N ALA A 271 -11.28 -13.12 4.12
CA ALA A 271 -10.16 -12.45 4.78
C ALA A 271 -10.60 -11.05 5.26
N GLY A 272 -11.09 -10.97 6.49
CA GLY A 272 -11.62 -9.74 7.08
C GLY A 272 -10.56 -8.99 7.88
N PHE A 273 -10.08 -7.87 7.37
CA PHE A 273 -9.17 -6.92 8.04
C PHE A 273 -9.88 -5.60 8.40
N GLU A 274 -11.21 -5.63 8.51
CA GLU A 274 -12.01 -4.44 8.81
C GLU A 274 -11.55 -3.78 10.12
N SER A 275 -11.28 -2.47 10.08
CA SER A 275 -10.77 -1.70 11.23
C SER A 275 -9.46 -2.24 11.85
N ALA A 276 -8.73 -3.13 11.17
CA ALA A 276 -7.44 -3.62 11.66
C ALA A 276 -6.39 -2.50 11.63
N THR A 277 -5.52 -2.46 12.64
CA THR A 277 -4.40 -1.53 12.74
C THR A 277 -3.09 -2.31 12.75
N ILE A 278 -2.22 -2.06 11.76
CA ILE A 278 -0.88 -2.65 11.69
C ILE A 278 0.14 -1.51 11.75
N GLU A 279 0.91 -1.46 12.82
CA GLU A 279 1.88 -0.38 13.04
C GLU A 279 3.22 -0.63 12.34
N GLY A 280 3.66 -1.89 12.27
CA GLY A 280 4.81 -2.29 11.44
C GLY A 280 4.47 -2.41 9.96
N ALA A 281 5.38 -3.00 9.19
CA ALA A 281 5.13 -3.30 7.78
C ALA A 281 4.15 -4.47 7.64
N ALA A 282 3.24 -4.38 6.67
CA ALA A 282 2.32 -5.45 6.30
C ALA A 282 2.76 -6.07 4.97
N TRP A 283 3.05 -7.36 4.96
CA TRP A 283 3.53 -8.07 3.77
C TRP A 283 2.47 -9.04 3.30
N PHE A 284 1.89 -8.79 2.13
CA PHE A 284 0.94 -9.66 1.42
C PHE A 284 1.50 -10.09 0.06
N GLU A 285 2.83 -10.10 -0.08
CA GLU A 285 3.50 -10.47 -1.33
C GLU A 285 3.11 -11.90 -1.74
N SER A 286 2.72 -12.09 -3.00
CA SER A 286 2.20 -13.35 -3.53
C SER A 286 1.01 -13.96 -2.78
N ALA A 287 0.32 -13.17 -1.95
CA ALA A 287 -0.88 -13.64 -1.25
C ALA A 287 -2.03 -13.85 -2.24
N THR A 288 -2.80 -14.92 -2.06
CA THR A 288 -3.97 -15.25 -2.90
C THR A 288 -5.24 -15.14 -2.08
N PHE A 289 -6.12 -14.23 -2.47
CA PHE A 289 -7.46 -14.04 -1.89
C PHE A 289 -8.50 -14.63 -2.84
N GLN A 290 -8.90 -15.88 -2.59
CA GLN A 290 -9.96 -16.55 -3.32
C GLN A 290 -11.34 -16.26 -2.72
N GLY A 291 -11.42 -16.05 -1.40
CA GLY A 291 -12.59 -15.50 -0.73
C GLY A 291 -12.53 -13.97 -0.61
N ILE A 292 -13.57 -13.37 -0.04
CA ILE A 292 -13.73 -11.91 0.06
C ILE A 292 -12.61 -11.32 0.92
N ALA A 293 -11.85 -10.36 0.39
CA ALA A 293 -10.85 -9.62 1.14
C ALA A 293 -11.41 -8.24 1.54
N GLY A 294 -11.75 -8.07 2.82
CA GLY A 294 -12.29 -6.82 3.35
C GLY A 294 -11.21 -6.04 4.09
N PHE A 295 -10.88 -4.83 3.62
CA PHE A 295 -9.92 -3.93 4.27
C PHE A 295 -10.56 -2.59 4.69
N GLU A 296 -11.88 -2.56 4.84
CA GLU A 296 -12.61 -1.36 5.20
C GLU A 296 -12.11 -0.77 6.52
N SER A 297 -11.78 0.52 6.53
CA SER A 297 -11.23 1.23 7.70
C SER A 297 -9.90 0.65 8.24
N ALA A 298 -9.17 -0.15 7.46
CA ALA A 298 -7.87 -0.67 7.87
C ALA A 298 -6.81 0.45 7.89
N THR A 299 -5.96 0.44 8.91
CA THR A 299 -4.88 1.42 9.12
C THR A 299 -3.53 0.72 9.08
N PHE A 300 -2.67 1.13 8.14
CA PHE A 300 -1.29 0.63 8.03
C PHE A 300 -0.33 1.80 8.29
N LYS A 301 0.42 1.78 9.40
CA LYS A 301 1.44 2.83 9.65
C LYS A 301 2.73 2.54 8.88
N GLY A 302 3.08 1.26 8.77
CA GLY A 302 4.15 0.80 7.89
C GLY A 302 3.67 0.63 6.46
N ALA A 303 4.60 0.32 5.55
CA ALA A 303 4.26 0.00 4.17
C ALA A 303 3.44 -1.30 4.09
N ALA A 304 2.41 -1.31 3.25
CA ALA A 304 1.62 -2.47 2.91
C ALA A 304 1.99 -2.95 1.51
N TRP A 305 2.66 -4.10 1.44
CA TRP A 305 3.19 -4.69 0.21
C TRP A 305 2.21 -5.74 -0.32
N PHE A 306 1.63 -5.51 -1.48
CA PHE A 306 0.75 -6.47 -2.16
C PHE A 306 1.37 -6.94 -3.48
N ASP A 307 2.72 -6.96 -3.57
CA ASP A 307 3.41 -7.36 -4.79
C ASP A 307 2.98 -8.76 -5.21
N SER A 308 2.59 -8.93 -6.47
CA SER A 308 2.14 -10.23 -7.01
C SER A 308 0.92 -10.84 -6.27
N ALA A 309 0.18 -10.06 -5.47
CA ALA A 309 -1.04 -10.53 -4.82
C ALA A 309 -2.17 -10.73 -5.85
N THR A 310 -3.00 -11.76 -5.61
CA THR A 310 -4.11 -12.13 -6.50
C THR A 310 -5.44 -12.02 -5.76
N PHE A 311 -6.40 -11.29 -6.33
CA PHE A 311 -7.76 -11.14 -5.80
C PHE A 311 -8.77 -11.76 -6.79
N GLN A 312 -9.34 -12.92 -6.44
CA GLN A 312 -10.17 -13.76 -7.35
C GLN A 312 -11.68 -13.73 -7.05
N SER A 313 -12.11 -13.20 -5.90
CA SER A 313 -13.54 -13.02 -5.63
C SER A 313 -13.96 -11.57 -5.78
N ASP A 314 -15.24 -11.39 -6.06
CA ASP A 314 -15.95 -10.14 -5.82
C ASP A 314 -15.66 -9.75 -4.37
N ALA A 315 -14.79 -8.75 -4.16
CA ALA A 315 -14.66 -8.05 -2.88
C ALA A 315 -15.99 -7.32 -2.68
N GLY A 316 -17.01 -8.11 -2.32
CA GLY A 316 -18.38 -7.84 -2.67
C GLY A 316 -18.93 -6.72 -1.85
N PHE A 317 -18.78 -5.51 -2.36
CA PHE A 317 -19.63 -4.33 -2.29
C PHE A 317 -19.01 -3.33 -3.28
N GLU A 318 -19.68 -2.21 -3.57
CA GLU A 318 -18.99 -0.99 -4.02
C GLU A 318 -18.05 -0.46 -2.91
N SER A 319 -17.31 -1.33 -2.23
CA SER A 319 -16.50 -1.04 -1.06
C SER A 319 -15.20 -0.41 -1.52
N ALA A 320 -15.20 0.92 -1.53
CA ALA A 320 -13.98 1.67 -1.39
C ALA A 320 -13.21 1.14 -0.18
N THR A 321 -11.99 0.67 -0.41
CA THR A 321 -11.05 0.39 0.67
C THR A 321 -10.56 1.74 1.17
N HIS A 322 -11.17 2.20 2.26
CA HIS A 322 -10.77 3.43 2.94
C HIS A 322 -9.51 3.16 3.76
N LEU A 323 -8.42 3.82 3.39
CA LEU A 323 -7.12 3.70 4.04
C LEU A 323 -6.73 5.02 4.69
N ARG A 324 -5.91 4.93 5.74
CA ARG A 324 -5.23 6.06 6.39
C ARG A 324 -3.77 5.70 6.69
N TYR A 325 -2.87 6.67 6.59
CA TYR A 325 -1.43 6.53 6.88
C TYR A 325 -0.65 5.52 6.02
N ALA A 326 -1.27 4.93 4.99
CA ALA A 326 -0.75 3.77 4.28
C ALA A 326 0.13 4.15 3.08
N THR A 327 1.27 3.46 2.92
CA THR A 327 1.95 3.39 1.62
C THR A 327 1.66 2.03 1.00
N VAL A 328 1.00 2.02 -0.16
CA VAL A 328 0.51 0.81 -0.84
C VAL A 328 1.34 0.53 -2.09
N ASP A 329 1.85 -0.68 -2.23
CA ASP A 329 2.51 -1.14 -3.45
C ASP A 329 1.72 -2.29 -4.08
N PHE A 330 1.21 -2.08 -5.30
CA PHE A 330 0.48 -3.06 -6.10
C PHE A 330 1.30 -3.57 -7.29
N ALA A 331 2.63 -3.42 -7.29
CA ALA A 331 3.45 -3.98 -8.34
C ALA A 331 3.05 -5.44 -8.65
N HIS A 332 2.75 -5.72 -9.91
CA HIS A 332 2.38 -7.04 -10.44
C HIS A 332 1.09 -7.64 -9.84
N ALA A 333 0.28 -6.87 -9.13
CA ALA A 333 -1.01 -7.33 -8.61
C ALA A 333 -2.02 -7.58 -9.75
N VAL A 334 -2.85 -8.61 -9.56
CA VAL A 334 -3.89 -9.02 -10.52
C VAL A 334 -5.26 -8.80 -9.91
N PHE A 335 -6.09 -7.99 -10.60
CA PHE A 335 -7.46 -7.69 -10.21
C PHE A 335 -8.43 -8.32 -11.21
N GLU A 336 -9.18 -9.35 -10.78
CA GLU A 336 -10.24 -9.96 -11.61
C GLU A 336 -11.56 -9.16 -11.55
N TYR A 337 -11.70 -8.24 -10.59
CA TYR A 337 -12.88 -7.43 -10.31
C TYR A 337 -12.52 -5.97 -10.01
N PRO A 338 -13.48 -5.01 -10.11
CA PRO A 338 -13.28 -3.61 -9.71
C PRO A 338 -12.79 -3.45 -8.26
N LEU A 339 -11.73 -2.65 -8.06
CA LEU A 339 -11.19 -2.27 -6.76
C LEU A 339 -11.10 -0.74 -6.64
N THR A 340 -11.67 -0.19 -5.58
CA THR A 340 -11.54 1.23 -5.23
C THR A 340 -10.65 1.39 -4.00
N ILE A 341 -9.61 2.22 -4.09
CA ILE A 341 -8.79 2.64 -2.94
C ILE A 341 -9.06 4.10 -2.67
N ALA A 342 -9.56 4.42 -1.48
CA ALA A 342 -9.86 5.79 -1.06
C ALA A 342 -9.00 6.18 0.15
N ALA A 343 -8.45 7.39 0.13
CA ALA A 343 -7.81 7.97 1.31
C ALA A 343 -8.85 8.69 2.17
N GLU A 344 -8.99 8.30 3.44
CA GLU A 344 -9.94 8.95 4.35
C GLU A 344 -9.26 10.09 5.12
N THR A 345 -9.86 11.28 5.18
CA THR A 345 -9.26 12.43 5.87
C THR A 345 -9.58 12.48 7.37
N ASP A 346 -10.74 11.98 7.77
CA ASP A 346 -11.16 11.95 9.17
C ASP A 346 -10.80 10.62 9.85
N PRO A 347 -10.51 10.59 11.15
CA PRO A 347 -10.30 9.36 11.89
C PRO A 347 -11.49 8.41 11.75
N PHE A 348 -11.22 7.12 11.53
CA PHE A 348 -12.27 6.12 11.45
C PHE A 348 -13.05 6.03 12.77
N VAL A 349 -14.35 5.77 12.65
CA VAL A 349 -15.25 5.59 13.79
C VAL A 349 -15.63 4.11 13.87
N LEU A 350 -15.33 3.49 15.01
CA LEU A 350 -15.70 2.11 15.29
C LEU A 350 -17.23 1.95 15.31
N PRO A 351 -17.78 0.72 15.14
CA PRO A 351 -19.23 0.48 15.20
C PRO A 351 -19.92 0.94 16.49
N ASP A 352 -19.16 1.16 17.57
CA ASP A 352 -19.64 1.67 18.85
C ASP A 352 -19.66 3.20 18.95
N GLY A 353 -19.36 3.90 17.85
CA GLY A 353 -19.37 5.37 17.75
C GLY A 353 -18.12 6.07 18.29
N ARG A 354 -17.11 5.32 18.76
CA ARG A 354 -15.84 5.91 19.23
C ARG A 354 -14.84 6.01 18.07
N PRO A 355 -14.07 7.10 17.97
CA PRO A 355 -12.98 7.16 17.00
C PRO A 355 -11.91 6.11 17.35
N VAL A 356 -11.29 5.51 16.33
CA VAL A 356 -10.11 4.66 16.50
C VAL A 356 -9.04 5.48 17.21
N ALA A 357 -8.43 4.91 18.26
CA ALA A 357 -7.49 5.63 19.09
C ALA A 357 -6.16 5.90 18.35
N GLU A 358 -5.97 7.11 17.85
CA GLU A 358 -4.77 7.50 17.09
C GLU A 358 -3.57 7.93 17.96
N GLN A 359 -3.60 7.68 19.28
CA GLN A 359 -2.52 8.09 20.19
C GLN A 359 -1.18 7.41 19.85
N ALA A 360 -1.24 6.18 19.34
CA ALA A 360 -0.08 5.47 18.84
C ALA A 360 0.41 6.03 17.47
N LEU A 361 -0.41 6.82 16.75
CA LEU A 361 -0.10 7.42 15.44
C LEU A 361 0.62 8.78 15.55
N ALA A 362 0.89 9.29 16.75
CA ALA A 362 1.47 10.63 16.96
C ALA A 362 2.88 10.83 16.34
N GLY A 363 3.57 9.74 15.96
CA GLY A 363 4.87 9.77 15.28
C GLY A 363 4.80 9.60 13.75
N ALA A 364 3.64 9.31 13.17
CA ALA A 364 3.49 9.17 11.72
C ALA A 364 3.56 10.56 11.04
N PRO A 365 4.24 10.69 9.89
CA PRO A 365 4.53 11.99 9.29
C PRO A 365 3.26 12.73 8.83
N ASP A 366 2.28 12.00 8.27
CA ASP A 366 0.97 12.51 7.88
C ASP A 366 -0.05 11.36 7.71
N ALA A 367 -1.35 11.68 7.70
CA ALA A 367 -2.43 10.71 7.47
C ALA A 367 -2.60 10.31 5.99
N THR A 368 -1.66 10.71 5.12
CA THR A 368 -1.83 10.54 3.67
C THR A 368 -1.68 9.08 3.26
N VAL A 369 -2.47 8.68 2.26
CA VAL A 369 -2.31 7.39 1.59
C VAL A 369 -1.46 7.62 0.34
N ARG A 370 -0.37 6.86 0.21
CA ARG A 370 0.62 7.01 -0.87
C ARG A 370 0.63 5.74 -1.71
N MET A 371 0.57 5.89 -3.03
CA MET A 371 0.78 4.76 -3.95
C MET A 371 2.25 4.69 -4.34
N ALA A 372 2.90 3.55 -4.09
CA ALA A 372 4.31 3.33 -4.42
C ALA A 372 4.50 2.85 -5.87
N SER A 373 3.70 1.89 -6.33
CA SER A 373 3.82 1.34 -7.68
C SER A 373 2.54 0.64 -8.14
N LEU A 374 2.25 0.79 -9.44
CA LEU A 374 1.21 0.08 -10.18
C LEU A 374 1.82 -0.71 -11.36
N ARG A 375 3.13 -0.94 -11.35
CA ARG A 375 3.83 -1.60 -12.46
C ARG A 375 3.27 -3.00 -12.69
N GLY A 376 2.95 -3.37 -13.93
CA GLY A 376 2.46 -4.72 -14.25
C GLY A 376 1.01 -5.02 -13.86
N VAL A 377 0.30 -4.05 -13.27
CA VAL A 377 -1.13 -4.12 -12.94
C VAL A 377 -1.98 -3.92 -14.19
N ASP A 378 -3.14 -4.59 -14.29
CA ASP A 378 -4.23 -4.16 -15.19
C ASP A 378 -5.12 -3.12 -14.49
N ALA A 379 -5.02 -1.87 -14.92
CA ALA A 379 -5.71 -0.74 -14.29
C ALA A 379 -7.16 -0.55 -14.77
N ALA A 380 -7.69 -1.41 -15.66
CA ALA A 380 -9.06 -1.30 -16.16
C ALA A 380 -10.13 -1.32 -15.06
N HIS A 381 -9.81 -1.98 -13.94
CA HIS A 381 -10.69 -2.19 -12.81
C HIS A 381 -10.28 -1.39 -11.56
N LEU A 382 -9.31 -0.47 -11.68
CA LEU A 382 -8.79 0.26 -10.53
C LEU A 382 -9.36 1.69 -10.45
N VAL A 383 -9.88 2.04 -9.28
CA VAL A 383 -10.29 3.41 -8.92
C VAL A 383 -9.43 3.88 -7.75
N LEU A 384 -8.80 5.05 -7.87
CA LEU A 384 -8.05 5.67 -6.79
C LEU A 384 -8.71 7.01 -6.44
N ALA A 385 -9.04 7.21 -5.17
CA ALA A 385 -9.69 8.41 -4.65
C ALA A 385 -8.83 9.05 -3.55
N ASP A 386 -8.49 10.34 -3.71
CA ASP A 386 -7.75 11.12 -2.70
C ASP A 386 -6.36 10.56 -2.31
N VAL A 387 -5.78 9.67 -3.13
CA VAL A 387 -4.46 9.07 -2.92
C VAL A 387 -3.33 9.94 -3.48
N ASP A 388 -2.19 10.01 -2.78
CA ASP A 388 -0.96 10.62 -3.28
C ASP A 388 -0.20 9.70 -4.23
N LEU A 389 -0.09 10.11 -5.50
CA LEU A 389 0.59 9.42 -6.59
C LEU A 389 1.96 10.05 -6.90
N SER A 390 2.47 10.97 -6.09
CA SER A 390 3.73 11.68 -6.32
C SER A 390 4.96 10.78 -6.42
N GLY A 391 4.96 9.65 -5.70
CA GLY A 391 6.00 8.62 -5.74
C GLY A 391 5.66 7.40 -6.62
N CYS A 392 4.49 7.36 -7.25
CA CYS A 392 3.97 6.17 -7.90
C CYS A 392 4.70 5.84 -9.21
N LEU A 393 5.09 4.57 -9.37
CA LEU A 393 5.64 4.02 -10.62
C LEU A 393 4.52 3.44 -11.51
N PHE A 394 4.42 3.92 -12.76
CA PHE A 394 3.35 3.52 -13.70
C PHE A 394 3.85 2.74 -14.93
N THR A 395 5.16 2.61 -15.12
CA THR A 395 5.71 1.96 -16.31
C THR A 395 5.40 0.46 -16.31
N GLY A 396 4.74 0.00 -17.37
CA GLY A 396 4.34 -1.40 -17.52
C GLY A 396 2.96 -1.72 -16.99
N THR A 397 2.20 -0.73 -16.51
CA THR A 397 0.76 -0.88 -16.21
C THR A 397 -0.02 -1.09 -17.51
N VAL A 398 -0.90 -2.09 -17.53
CA VAL A 398 -1.82 -2.42 -18.63
C VAL A 398 -3.12 -1.64 -18.45
N HIS A 399 -3.75 -1.20 -19.54
CA HIS A 399 -4.97 -0.38 -19.54
C HIS A 399 -4.93 0.85 -18.63
N LEU A 400 -3.76 1.47 -18.48
CA LEU A 400 -3.58 2.69 -17.66
C LEU A 400 -4.50 3.85 -18.10
N ASP A 401 -4.99 3.82 -19.35
CA ASP A 401 -5.97 4.77 -19.86
C ASP A 401 -7.39 4.60 -19.29
N GLN A 402 -7.67 3.47 -18.63
CA GLN A 402 -8.95 3.17 -17.97
C GLN A 402 -8.90 3.39 -16.45
N LEU A 403 -7.74 3.73 -15.89
CA LEU A 403 -7.58 4.06 -14.47
C LEU A 403 -8.50 5.24 -14.11
N ARG A 404 -9.36 5.06 -13.10
CA ARG A 404 -10.22 6.14 -12.61
C ARG A 404 -9.55 6.85 -11.44
N LEU A 405 -9.43 8.17 -11.55
CA LEU A 405 -8.89 9.02 -10.49
C LEU A 405 -9.99 9.95 -10.00
N GLU A 406 -10.38 9.79 -8.74
CA GLU A 406 -11.45 10.54 -8.09
C GLU A 406 -10.87 11.43 -6.98
N GLY A 407 -11.59 12.48 -6.60
CA GLY A 407 -11.13 13.41 -5.56
C GLY A 407 -9.81 14.13 -5.90
N THR A 408 -8.94 14.24 -4.91
CA THR A 408 -7.74 15.08 -4.88
C THR A 408 -6.42 14.33 -5.09
N CYS A 409 -6.38 13.38 -6.02
CA CYS A 409 -5.13 12.65 -6.32
C CYS A 409 -3.97 13.59 -6.69
N SER A 410 -2.91 13.58 -5.88
CA SER A 410 -1.73 14.41 -6.07
C SER A 410 -0.66 13.72 -6.89
N PHE A 411 0.04 14.51 -7.71
CA PHE A 411 1.25 14.09 -8.42
C PHE A 411 2.36 15.05 -8.04
N ASP A 412 3.62 14.63 -8.20
CA ASP A 412 4.75 15.52 -7.99
C ASP A 412 4.76 16.64 -9.05
N LYS A 413 5.53 17.70 -8.80
CA LYS A 413 5.65 18.85 -9.67
C LYS A 413 7.10 19.04 -10.07
N VAL A 414 7.29 19.68 -11.23
CA VAL A 414 8.64 20.10 -11.63
C VAL A 414 9.28 21.02 -10.57
N PRO A 415 10.61 20.97 -10.40
CA PRO A 415 11.31 21.81 -9.44
C PRO A 415 10.97 23.31 -9.62
N PRO A 416 10.57 24.03 -8.55
CA PRO A 416 10.00 25.37 -8.67
C PRO A 416 11.03 26.49 -8.90
N ARG A 417 12.33 26.21 -8.70
CA ARG A 417 13.37 27.25 -8.72
C ARG A 417 13.83 27.57 -10.15
N THR A 418 14.14 28.85 -10.38
CA THR A 418 14.88 29.26 -11.59
C THR A 418 16.33 28.82 -11.41
N HIS A 419 16.75 27.82 -12.18
CA HIS A 419 18.10 27.28 -12.06
C HIS A 419 19.04 27.94 -13.05
N TRP A 420 20.24 28.29 -12.60
CA TRP A 420 21.24 28.92 -13.43
C TRP A 420 22.24 27.87 -13.92
N ARG A 421 22.27 27.65 -15.24
CA ARG A 421 23.32 26.85 -15.87
C ARG A 421 24.37 27.77 -16.46
N ARG A 422 25.46 27.98 -15.73
CA ARG A 422 26.61 28.87 -16.03
C ARG A 422 26.19 30.35 -16.22
N TRP A 423 25.45 30.68 -17.28
CA TRP A 423 24.98 32.03 -17.63
C TRP A 423 23.53 32.09 -18.14
N ARG A 424 22.83 30.94 -18.29
CA ARG A 424 21.46 30.89 -18.82
C ARG A 424 20.46 30.47 -17.74
N PRO A 425 19.39 31.26 -17.48
CA PRO A 425 18.32 30.84 -16.60
C PRO A 425 17.50 29.74 -17.27
N ILE A 426 17.36 28.60 -16.58
CA ILE A 426 16.48 27.50 -16.94
C ILE A 426 15.28 27.56 -16.01
N ARG A 427 14.11 27.83 -16.58
CA ARG A 427 12.83 27.84 -15.85
C ARG A 427 11.95 26.73 -16.40
N PHE A 428 11.64 25.76 -15.55
CA PHE A 428 10.71 24.70 -15.91
C PHE A 428 9.27 25.22 -15.89
N THR A 429 8.45 24.66 -16.77
CA THR A 429 7.02 24.90 -16.79
C THR A 429 6.39 24.16 -15.63
N GLN A 430 5.81 24.87 -14.66
CA GLN A 430 5.02 24.26 -13.58
C GLN A 430 3.94 23.35 -14.18
N ARG A 431 4.02 22.06 -13.87
CA ARG A 431 3.10 20.99 -14.29
C ARG A 431 3.21 19.80 -13.34
N ARG A 432 2.21 18.92 -13.36
CA ARG A 432 2.30 17.57 -12.77
C ARG A 432 3.30 16.70 -13.52
N THR A 433 4.04 15.87 -12.80
CA THR A 433 5.07 14.97 -13.33
C THR A 433 5.02 13.60 -12.66
N LEU A 434 5.43 12.58 -13.42
CA LEU A 434 5.58 11.21 -12.94
C LEU A 434 6.87 11.06 -12.12
N ALA A 435 6.84 10.21 -11.10
CA ALA A 435 8.03 9.87 -10.31
C ALA A 435 9.18 9.38 -11.20
N GLU A 436 8.86 8.59 -12.23
CA GLU A 436 9.85 8.04 -13.15
C GLU A 436 10.50 9.12 -14.04
N GLU A 437 9.81 10.24 -14.33
CA GLU A 437 10.45 11.39 -14.98
C GLU A 437 11.46 12.05 -14.04
N HIS A 438 11.15 12.13 -12.74
CA HIS A 438 12.09 12.67 -11.74
C HIS A 438 13.36 11.82 -11.72
N HIS A 439 13.20 10.49 -11.64
CA HIS A 439 14.30 9.53 -11.65
C HIS A 439 15.16 9.67 -12.90
N TRP A 440 14.55 9.70 -14.09
CA TRP A 440 15.25 9.86 -15.37
C TRP A 440 16.02 11.19 -15.47
N ARG A 441 15.46 12.28 -14.97
CA ARG A 441 16.12 13.60 -15.01
C ARG A 441 17.22 13.74 -13.98
N ALA A 442 17.06 13.14 -12.81
CA ALA A 442 18.09 13.09 -11.78
C ALA A 442 19.30 12.27 -12.25
N SER A 443 19.08 11.25 -13.08
CA SER A 443 20.17 10.41 -13.63
C SER A 443 20.92 11.04 -14.82
N GLN A 444 20.51 12.21 -15.31
CA GLN A 444 21.19 12.86 -16.44
C GLN A 444 22.52 13.52 -16.00
N PRO A 445 23.57 13.52 -16.85
CA PRO A 445 24.83 14.22 -16.56
C PRO A 445 24.68 15.73 -16.32
N THR A 446 23.56 16.31 -16.76
CA THR A 446 23.22 17.73 -16.60
C THR A 446 22.02 17.94 -15.66
N ALA A 447 21.78 17.00 -14.75
CA ALA A 447 20.71 17.06 -13.78
C ALA A 447 20.71 18.37 -13.00
N VAL A 448 19.51 18.92 -12.83
CA VAL A 448 19.28 20.14 -12.06
C VAL A 448 18.85 19.72 -10.66
N GLY A 449 19.40 20.31 -9.60
CA GLY A 449 19.00 19.97 -8.23
C GLY A 449 17.52 20.20 -7.99
N GLY A 450 16.82 19.24 -7.37
CA GLY A 450 15.39 19.29 -7.08
C GLY A 450 14.56 18.20 -7.75
N TRP A 451 15.12 17.42 -8.68
CA TRP A 451 14.50 16.17 -9.13
C TRP A 451 14.76 15.04 -8.14
N ASN A 452 13.77 14.21 -7.88
CA ASN A 452 13.89 13.06 -6.97
C ASN A 452 14.75 11.96 -7.62
N VAL A 453 15.59 11.33 -6.82
CA VAL A 453 16.46 10.22 -7.27
C VAL A 453 15.68 8.92 -7.17
N ALA A 454 15.94 8.00 -8.10
CA ALA A 454 15.34 6.67 -8.09
C ALA A 454 15.57 5.96 -6.75
N VAL A 455 14.48 5.44 -6.17
CA VAL A 455 14.54 4.47 -5.08
C VAL A 455 15.02 3.13 -5.65
N PHE A 456 15.67 2.31 -4.82
CA PHE A 456 16.16 0.97 -5.21
C PHE A 456 15.00 0.14 -5.79
N GLY A 457 15.20 -0.50 -6.96
CA GLY A 457 14.16 -1.32 -7.63
C GLY A 457 13.28 -0.60 -8.68
N ALA A 458 13.33 0.73 -8.77
CA ALA A 458 12.48 1.52 -9.69
C ALA A 458 12.78 1.29 -11.20
N GLY A 459 13.92 0.69 -11.54
CA GLY A 459 14.35 0.47 -12.93
C GLY A 459 14.83 1.75 -13.63
N HIS A 460 15.50 1.57 -14.78
CA HIS A 460 15.94 2.69 -15.62
C HIS A 460 14.92 2.92 -16.74
N VAL A 461 14.02 3.88 -16.54
CA VAL A 461 13.00 4.24 -17.52
C VAL A 461 13.46 5.45 -18.34
N GLY A 462 13.36 5.34 -19.67
CA GLY A 462 13.73 6.40 -20.60
C GLY A 462 12.51 7.15 -21.17
N PRO A 463 12.73 8.22 -21.95
CA PRO A 463 11.66 9.00 -22.56
C PRO A 463 10.74 8.19 -23.49
N ALA A 464 11.28 7.16 -24.15
CA ALA A 464 10.52 6.28 -25.04
C ALA A 464 9.43 5.49 -24.29
N GLN A 465 9.72 5.05 -23.06
CA GLN A 465 8.79 4.32 -22.20
C GLN A 465 7.82 5.27 -21.46
N LEU A 466 8.27 6.47 -21.09
CA LEU A 466 7.42 7.45 -20.40
C LEU A 466 6.37 8.10 -21.30
N ALA A 467 6.64 8.29 -22.59
CA ALA A 467 5.70 8.93 -23.50
C ALA A 467 4.34 8.19 -23.60
N PRO A 468 4.30 6.85 -23.76
CA PRO A 468 3.05 6.07 -23.66
C PRO A 468 2.33 6.22 -22.32
N VAL A 469 3.05 6.23 -21.19
CA VAL A 469 2.47 6.37 -19.85
C VAL A 469 1.79 7.74 -19.71
N TYR A 470 2.47 8.81 -20.12
CA TYR A 470 1.89 10.16 -20.17
C TYR A 470 0.64 10.23 -21.06
N ARG A 471 0.63 9.52 -22.19
CA ARG A 471 -0.52 9.48 -23.09
C ARG A 471 -1.71 8.74 -22.47
N ALA A 472 -1.46 7.60 -21.83
CA ALA A 472 -2.50 6.81 -21.18
C ALA A 472 -3.15 7.60 -20.03
N LEU A 473 -2.34 8.20 -19.15
CA LEU A 473 -2.84 9.06 -18.08
C LEU A 473 -3.57 10.30 -18.62
N ARG A 474 -3.08 10.93 -19.70
CA ARG A 474 -3.83 12.01 -20.35
C ARG A 474 -5.24 11.56 -20.72
N LYS A 475 -5.37 10.40 -21.36
CA LYS A 475 -6.67 9.85 -21.78
C LYS A 475 -7.57 9.56 -20.57
N ALA A 476 -7.03 8.96 -19.51
CA ALA A 476 -7.77 8.74 -18.26
C ALA A 476 -8.31 10.06 -17.66
N PHE A 477 -7.52 11.13 -17.67
CA PHE A 477 -7.97 12.46 -17.22
C PHE A 477 -8.99 13.11 -18.16
N GLU A 478 -8.85 12.94 -19.49
CA GLU A 478 -9.83 13.39 -20.48
C GLU A 478 -11.18 12.69 -20.29
N ASP A 479 -11.17 11.38 -20.08
CA ASP A 479 -12.36 10.56 -19.82
C ASP A 479 -13.01 10.93 -18.48
N GLY A 480 -12.20 11.29 -17.46
CA GLY A 480 -12.65 11.87 -16.19
C GLY A 480 -13.07 13.34 -16.25
N LYS A 481 -13.13 13.96 -17.43
CA LYS A 481 -13.47 15.39 -17.65
C LYS A 481 -12.55 16.39 -16.93
N ASN A 482 -11.34 15.98 -16.57
CA ASN A 482 -10.33 16.82 -15.94
C ASN A 482 -9.35 17.39 -17.00
N GLU A 483 -9.87 18.32 -17.80
CA GLU A 483 -9.15 19.01 -18.87
C GLU A 483 -7.87 19.75 -18.39
N PRO A 484 -7.84 20.41 -17.20
CA PRO A 484 -6.60 20.97 -16.65
C PRO A 484 -5.50 19.95 -16.41
N GLY A 485 -5.83 18.82 -15.78
CA GLY A 485 -4.89 17.75 -15.50
C GLY A 485 -4.37 17.10 -16.79
N ALA A 486 -5.28 16.78 -17.72
CA ALA A 486 -4.92 16.21 -19.03
C ALA A 486 -3.88 17.06 -19.77
N ALA A 487 -4.00 18.39 -19.70
CA ALA A 487 -3.10 19.28 -20.41
C ALA A 487 -1.67 19.32 -19.83
N ASP A 488 -1.48 18.98 -18.54
CA ASP A 488 -0.16 18.80 -17.94
C ASP A 488 0.50 17.50 -18.44
N PHE A 489 -0.26 16.40 -18.51
CA PHE A 489 0.22 15.13 -19.05
C PHE A 489 0.49 15.21 -20.57
N TYR A 490 -0.31 15.97 -21.32
CA TYR A 490 -0.03 16.28 -22.73
C TYR A 490 1.33 16.97 -22.90
N TYR A 491 1.63 17.97 -22.06
CA TYR A 491 2.92 18.64 -22.11
C TYR A 491 4.06 17.65 -21.78
N GLY A 492 3.86 16.79 -20.77
CA GLY A 492 4.79 15.72 -20.41
C GLY A 492 5.08 14.77 -21.58
N GLU A 493 4.04 14.25 -22.25
CA GLU A 493 4.17 13.40 -23.44
C GLU A 493 5.04 14.05 -24.53
N MET A 494 4.72 15.30 -24.90
CA MET A 494 5.45 16.02 -25.95
C MET A 494 6.91 16.26 -25.57
N GLU A 495 7.19 16.49 -24.29
CA GLU A 495 8.55 16.63 -23.81
C GLU A 495 9.33 15.31 -23.85
N MET A 496 8.71 14.19 -23.48
CA MET A 496 9.32 12.87 -23.60
C MET A 496 9.61 12.52 -25.06
N ARG A 497 8.66 12.75 -25.98
CA ARG A 497 8.86 12.53 -27.43
C ARG A 497 9.98 13.40 -28.02
N ARG A 498 10.15 14.63 -27.53
CA ARG A 498 11.25 15.51 -27.95
C ARG A 498 12.62 14.99 -27.50
N HIS A 499 12.69 14.33 -26.35
CA HIS A 499 13.93 13.80 -25.77
C HIS A 499 14.20 12.33 -26.10
N ASP A 500 13.20 11.61 -26.61
CA ASP A 500 13.35 10.25 -27.12
C ASP A 500 14.31 10.23 -28.32
N ARG A 501 15.43 9.53 -28.19
CA ARG A 501 16.41 9.36 -29.29
C ARG A 501 16.27 8.02 -30.00
N THR A 502 15.38 7.17 -29.51
CA THR A 502 15.23 5.77 -29.91
C THR A 502 13.98 5.56 -30.77
N GLY A 503 12.84 6.14 -30.39
CA GLY A 503 11.56 5.95 -31.09
C GLY A 503 11.18 7.10 -32.03
N THR A 504 11.56 8.36 -31.75
CA THR A 504 11.16 9.51 -32.58
C THR A 504 12.23 9.93 -33.60
N THR A 505 11.79 10.21 -34.82
CA THR A 505 12.70 10.64 -35.90
C THR A 505 13.30 12.02 -35.61
N SER A 506 14.47 12.31 -36.19
CA SER A 506 15.11 13.64 -36.05
C SER A 506 14.23 14.78 -36.58
N ALA A 507 13.49 14.54 -37.67
CA ALA A 507 12.56 15.51 -38.25
C ALA A 507 11.40 15.81 -37.31
N GLU A 508 10.79 14.78 -36.72
CA GLU A 508 9.72 14.93 -35.75
C GLU A 508 10.19 15.68 -34.49
N ARG A 509 11.39 15.36 -33.98
CA ARG A 509 11.98 16.10 -32.87
C ARG A 509 12.25 17.56 -33.20
N GLY A 510 12.69 17.85 -34.43
CA GLY A 510 12.84 19.21 -34.94
C GLY A 510 11.51 19.97 -34.95
N LEU A 511 10.44 19.32 -35.42
CA LEU A 511 9.09 19.87 -35.42
C LEU A 511 8.57 20.12 -34.00
N LEU A 512 8.72 19.15 -33.08
CA LEU A 512 8.36 19.30 -31.66
C LEU A 512 9.17 20.42 -30.99
N HIS A 513 10.45 20.56 -31.34
CA HIS A 513 11.28 21.65 -30.85
C HIS A 513 10.74 23.01 -31.32
N GLY A 514 10.43 23.16 -32.61
CA GLY A 514 9.81 24.36 -33.17
C GLY A 514 8.47 24.67 -32.50
N TYR A 515 7.61 23.67 -32.35
CA TYR A 515 6.30 23.82 -31.70
C TYR A 515 6.42 24.26 -30.22
N TRP A 516 7.41 23.74 -29.50
CA TRP A 516 7.74 24.17 -28.14
C TRP A 516 8.23 25.61 -28.07
N VAL A 517 9.14 26.01 -28.96
CA VAL A 517 9.70 27.38 -29.02
C VAL A 517 8.60 28.39 -29.33
N LEU A 518 7.75 28.10 -30.31
CA LEU A 518 6.74 29.03 -30.81
C LEU A 518 5.55 29.18 -29.86
N SER A 519 5.07 28.07 -29.28
CA SER A 519 3.78 28.08 -28.55
C SER A 519 3.78 27.31 -27.23
N GLY A 520 4.89 26.68 -26.86
CA GLY A 520 4.93 25.79 -25.69
C GLY A 520 3.99 24.60 -25.85
N TYR A 521 3.97 24.00 -27.05
CA TYR A 521 3.05 22.93 -27.44
C TYR A 521 1.57 23.35 -27.50
N GLY A 522 1.28 24.59 -27.89
CA GLY A 522 -0.09 25.09 -28.03
C GLY A 522 -0.78 25.37 -26.70
N LEU A 523 -0.03 25.50 -25.61
CA LEU A 523 -0.54 25.76 -24.27
C LEU A 523 -0.20 27.17 -23.75
N ARG A 524 0.61 27.94 -24.49
CA ARG A 524 1.07 29.27 -24.04
C ARG A 524 0.85 30.34 -25.11
N ALA A 525 -0.30 31.02 -25.00
CA ALA A 525 -0.64 32.15 -25.87
C ALA A 525 0.38 33.28 -25.80
N SER A 526 0.98 33.54 -24.64
CA SER A 526 1.98 34.62 -24.47
C SER A 526 3.24 34.41 -25.31
N ARG A 527 3.68 33.16 -25.53
CA ARG A 527 4.82 32.87 -26.40
C ARG A 527 4.48 33.10 -27.87
N ALA A 528 3.31 32.62 -28.29
CA ALA A 528 2.84 32.78 -29.66
C ALA A 528 2.60 34.26 -30.00
N LEU A 529 1.96 35.02 -29.10
CA LEU A 529 1.78 36.47 -29.24
C LEU A 529 3.10 37.24 -29.22
N GLY A 530 4.07 36.82 -28.39
CA GLY A 530 5.41 37.40 -28.39
C GLY A 530 6.14 37.18 -29.72
N TRP A 531 6.08 35.97 -30.27
CA TRP A 531 6.61 35.67 -31.61
C TRP A 531 5.88 36.41 -32.71
N LEU A 532 4.56 36.57 -32.60
CA LEU A 532 3.76 37.37 -33.53
C LEU A 532 4.21 38.83 -33.52
N ALA A 533 4.33 39.44 -32.34
CA ALA A 533 4.80 40.81 -32.20
C ALA A 533 6.23 40.99 -32.75
N ALA A 534 7.12 40.05 -32.48
CA ALA A 534 8.48 40.07 -33.01
C ALA A 534 8.51 39.91 -34.55
N ALA A 535 7.72 38.98 -35.10
CA ALA A 535 7.58 38.80 -36.55
C ALA A 535 7.03 40.06 -37.22
N MET A 536 5.95 40.63 -36.68
CA MET A 536 5.38 41.88 -37.17
C MET A 536 6.40 43.03 -37.14
N LEU A 537 7.19 43.15 -36.07
CA LEU A 537 8.23 44.18 -35.96
C LEU A 537 9.33 43.98 -37.01
N VAL A 538 9.76 42.74 -37.25
CA VAL A 538 10.71 42.40 -38.32
C VAL A 538 10.13 42.73 -39.70
N THR A 539 8.87 42.35 -39.97
CA THR A 539 8.16 42.66 -41.22
C THR A 539 8.11 44.17 -41.43
N ILE A 540 7.75 44.95 -40.42
CA ILE A 540 7.70 46.42 -40.48
C ILE A 540 9.08 47.00 -40.81
N VAL A 541 10.14 46.56 -40.12
CA VAL A 541 11.51 47.02 -40.36
C VAL A 541 11.98 46.68 -41.78
N LEU A 542 11.69 45.47 -42.28
CA LEU A 542 12.04 45.05 -43.63
C LEU A 542 11.24 45.81 -44.70
N LEU A 543 9.95 46.06 -44.47
CA LEU A 543 9.11 46.86 -45.38
C LEU A 543 9.56 48.32 -45.43
N MET A 544 9.92 48.92 -44.30
CA MET A 544 10.48 50.29 -44.26
C MET A 544 11.83 50.37 -44.98
N GLY A 545 12.70 49.36 -44.77
CA GLY A 545 14.02 49.30 -45.39
C GLY A 545 13.99 49.07 -46.89
N PHE A 546 13.14 48.15 -47.36
CA PHE A 546 13.23 47.60 -48.72
C PHE A 546 11.89 47.43 -49.43
N GLY A 547 10.78 47.34 -48.69
CA GLY A 547 9.48 46.95 -49.26
C GLY A 547 8.61 48.08 -49.79
N LEU A 548 8.69 49.27 -49.20
CA LEU A 548 7.94 50.44 -49.64
C LEU A 548 8.73 51.19 -50.74
N PRO A 549 8.08 51.58 -51.86
CA PRO A 549 8.73 52.29 -52.95
C PRO A 549 9.16 53.71 -52.54
N ARG A 550 10.12 54.25 -53.30
CA ARG A 550 10.65 55.61 -53.12
C ARG A 550 9.57 56.69 -53.20
N ASP A 551 8.72 56.59 -54.22
CA ASP A 551 7.59 57.48 -54.49
C ASP A 551 6.36 56.61 -54.81
N SER A 552 5.16 57.08 -54.48
CA SER A 552 3.93 56.41 -54.95
C SER A 552 3.95 56.41 -56.48
N PRO A 553 3.81 55.25 -57.16
CA PRO A 553 3.82 55.19 -58.62
C PRO A 553 2.78 56.15 -59.20
N LYS A 554 3.24 57.16 -59.93
CA LYS A 554 2.34 58.13 -60.58
C LYS A 554 1.65 57.42 -61.73
N GLN A 555 0.32 57.31 -61.67
CA GLN A 555 -0.47 56.84 -62.80
C GLN A 555 -0.50 57.93 -63.86
N GLN A 556 0.05 57.66 -65.04
CA GLN A 556 -0.07 58.55 -66.19
C GLN A 556 -1.16 58.00 -67.11
N ALA A 557 -2.22 58.78 -67.29
CA ALA A 557 -3.26 58.48 -68.26
C ALA A 557 -2.94 59.21 -69.56
N THR A 558 -2.43 58.50 -70.56
CA THR A 558 -2.23 59.01 -71.91
C THR A 558 -3.48 58.69 -72.74
N GLY A 559 -4.07 59.70 -73.38
CA GLY A 559 -5.29 59.55 -74.17
C GLY A 559 -5.06 60.00 -75.61
N THR A 560 -5.51 59.20 -76.57
CA THR A 560 -5.57 59.62 -77.98
C THR A 560 -6.99 60.09 -78.31
N VAL A 561 -7.11 61.32 -78.83
CA VAL A 561 -8.41 61.91 -79.24
C VAL A 561 -8.50 61.88 -80.77
N PRO A 562 -9.44 61.11 -81.36
CA PRO A 562 -9.60 61.08 -82.81
C PRO A 562 -10.11 62.42 -83.37
N PRO A 563 -9.58 62.91 -84.50
CA PRO A 563 -10.08 64.11 -85.16
C PRO A 563 -11.45 63.80 -85.78
N GLY A 564 -12.52 64.29 -85.15
CA GLY A 564 -13.90 64.07 -85.58
C GLY A 564 -14.89 63.85 -84.43
N GLY A 565 -14.41 63.67 -83.19
CA GLY A 565 -15.26 63.41 -82.03
C GLY A 565 -15.68 61.94 -81.96
N GLY A 566 -15.24 61.26 -80.90
CA GLY A 566 -15.43 59.82 -80.71
C GLY A 566 -14.79 59.34 -79.42
N LYS A 567 -14.98 58.06 -79.11
CA LYS A 567 -14.59 57.41 -77.85
C LYS A 567 -13.11 57.63 -77.53
N VAL A 568 -12.82 58.33 -76.43
CA VAL A 568 -11.45 58.54 -75.94
C VAL A 568 -10.99 57.26 -75.24
N THR A 569 -9.89 56.68 -75.72
CA THR A 569 -9.25 55.53 -75.07
C THR A 569 -8.09 56.05 -74.24
N PHE A 570 -8.13 55.80 -72.92
CA PHE A 570 -7.04 56.13 -72.00
C PHE A 570 -6.23 54.87 -71.75
N GLU A 571 -4.93 54.95 -71.99
CA GLU A 571 -3.96 53.96 -71.53
C GLU A 571 -3.40 54.47 -70.20
N ILE A 572 -3.60 53.71 -69.12
CA ILE A 572 -3.12 54.07 -67.79
C ILE A 572 -1.86 53.27 -67.54
N ASP A 573 -0.71 53.89 -67.80
CA ASP A 573 0.58 53.29 -67.51
C ASP A 573 1.00 53.59 -66.06
N LYS A 574 1.43 52.54 -65.36
CA LYS A 574 1.93 52.62 -63.99
C LYS A 574 3.40 52.23 -63.98
N ALA A 575 4.27 53.16 -63.58
CA ALA A 575 5.70 52.90 -63.48
C ALA A 575 6.00 51.86 -62.39
N ASP A 576 6.96 50.98 -62.63
CA ASP A 576 7.35 49.95 -61.66
C ASP A 576 7.94 50.58 -60.37
N PRO A 577 7.51 50.11 -59.19
CA PRO A 577 7.99 50.62 -57.90
C PRO A 577 9.49 50.35 -57.70
N GLN A 578 10.28 51.41 -57.53
CA GLN A 578 11.73 51.31 -57.33
C GLN A 578 12.16 51.29 -55.86
N ASN A 579 13.27 50.60 -55.59
CA ASN A 579 13.86 50.48 -54.25
C ASN A 579 14.32 51.84 -53.68
N PRO A 580 14.22 52.04 -52.35
CA PRO A 580 14.56 53.31 -51.72
C PRO A 580 16.07 53.56 -51.58
N THR A 581 16.51 54.76 -51.98
CA THR A 581 17.93 55.19 -51.91
C THR A 581 18.21 56.30 -50.88
N GLY A 582 17.19 56.85 -50.20
CA GLY A 582 17.29 57.90 -49.16
C GLY A 582 16.95 57.44 -47.74
N GLU A 583 16.47 58.34 -46.85
CA GLU A 583 16.08 58.01 -45.47
C GLU A 583 15.00 56.90 -45.42
N ARG A 584 15.37 55.76 -44.83
CA ARG A 584 14.56 54.54 -44.83
C ARG A 584 13.65 54.40 -43.61
N PHE A 585 13.92 55.16 -42.55
CA PHE A 585 13.23 55.06 -41.26
C PHE A 585 12.52 56.35 -40.88
N THR A 586 11.37 56.61 -41.52
CA THR A 586 10.51 57.78 -41.25
C THR A 586 9.14 57.35 -40.70
N GLY A 587 8.46 58.26 -39.99
CA GLY A 587 7.15 57.97 -39.38
C GLY A 587 6.07 57.59 -40.40
N GLU A 588 6.02 58.25 -41.57
CA GLU A 588 5.05 57.94 -42.63
C GLU A 588 5.26 56.53 -43.21
N ARG A 589 6.51 56.09 -43.35
CA ARG A 589 6.83 54.74 -43.84
C ARG A 589 6.53 53.69 -42.79
N PHE A 590 6.70 54.01 -41.52
CA PHE A 590 6.28 53.15 -40.42
C PHE A 590 4.76 52.93 -40.44
N GLU A 591 3.96 53.99 -40.61
CA GLU A 591 2.49 53.88 -40.67
C GLU A 591 2.02 53.04 -41.87
N LYS A 592 2.62 53.25 -43.05
CA LYS A 592 2.36 52.41 -44.24
C LYS A 592 2.77 50.96 -44.03
N ALA A 593 3.96 50.70 -43.48
CA ALA A 593 4.44 49.36 -43.21
C ALA A 593 3.56 48.66 -42.15
N LEU A 594 3.17 49.36 -41.09
CA LEU A 594 2.27 48.87 -40.06
C LEU A 594 0.90 48.48 -40.64
N ASN A 595 0.33 49.31 -41.52
CA ASN A 595 -0.92 48.99 -42.21
C ASN A 595 -0.81 47.75 -43.11
N VAL A 596 0.30 47.58 -43.84
CA VAL A 596 0.54 46.38 -44.66
C VAL A 596 0.64 45.14 -43.78
N THR A 597 1.42 45.20 -42.70
CA THR A 597 1.59 44.09 -41.75
C THR A 597 0.27 43.72 -41.07
N LEU A 598 -0.48 44.68 -40.52
CA LEU A 598 -1.76 44.42 -39.86
C LEU A 598 -2.80 43.82 -40.80
N ASN A 599 -2.89 44.31 -42.05
CA ASN A 599 -3.78 43.72 -43.04
C ASN A 599 -3.36 42.29 -43.41
N SER A 600 -2.06 42.02 -43.48
CA SER A 600 -1.53 40.68 -43.77
C SER A 600 -1.86 39.65 -42.69
N VAL A 601 -1.80 40.04 -41.41
CA VAL A 601 -2.21 39.20 -40.26
C VAL A 601 -3.68 38.74 -40.38
N VAL A 602 -4.55 39.59 -40.93
CA VAL A 602 -6.01 39.35 -41.03
C VAL A 602 -6.42 38.96 -42.47
N PHE A 603 -5.47 38.54 -43.30
CA PHE A 603 -5.69 38.15 -44.70
C PHE A 603 -6.42 39.21 -45.56
N ARG A 604 -6.23 40.50 -45.26
CA ARG A 604 -6.73 41.61 -46.05
C ARG A 604 -5.66 42.13 -47.01
N SER A 605 -6.08 42.51 -48.22
CA SER A 605 -5.18 43.20 -49.15
C SER A 605 -4.86 44.59 -48.62
N SER A 606 -3.58 44.92 -48.50
CA SER A 606 -3.13 46.23 -48.01
C SER A 606 -3.39 47.38 -49.00
N GLY A 607 -3.57 47.07 -50.29
CA GLY A 607 -3.79 48.05 -51.36
C GLY A 607 -2.59 48.99 -51.59
N GLN A 608 -1.44 48.69 -50.97
CA GLN A 608 -0.21 49.47 -51.11
C GLN A 608 0.63 48.95 -52.27
N ASP A 609 1.25 49.87 -52.99
CA ASP A 609 2.25 49.51 -54.00
C ASP A 609 3.55 49.13 -53.30
N LEU A 610 4.00 47.90 -53.53
CA LEU A 610 5.21 47.34 -52.94
C LEU A 610 6.27 47.11 -54.01
N THR A 611 7.54 47.26 -53.63
CA THR A 611 8.66 46.81 -54.47
C THR A 611 8.62 45.29 -54.61
N THR A 612 9.33 44.71 -55.56
CA THR A 612 9.44 43.24 -55.70
C THR A 612 9.85 42.57 -54.38
N VAL A 613 10.80 43.18 -53.65
CA VAL A 613 11.24 42.70 -52.33
C VAL A 613 10.12 42.85 -51.30
N GLY A 614 9.38 43.96 -51.32
CA GLY A 614 8.21 44.20 -50.48
C GLY A 614 7.11 43.16 -50.69
N THR A 615 6.86 42.76 -51.94
CA THR A 615 5.88 41.73 -52.28
C THR A 615 6.28 40.38 -51.67
N TYR A 616 7.55 39.99 -51.75
CA TYR A 616 8.03 38.75 -51.09
C TYR A 616 7.95 38.83 -49.56
N ILE A 617 8.22 39.99 -48.96
CA ILE A 617 8.07 40.22 -47.51
C ILE A 617 6.59 40.09 -47.10
N GLU A 618 5.67 40.73 -47.83
CA GLU A 618 4.23 40.63 -47.58
C GLU A 618 3.73 39.19 -47.75
N MET A 619 4.13 38.49 -48.81
CA MET A 619 3.78 37.07 -49.01
C MET A 619 4.26 36.20 -47.83
N THR A 620 5.45 36.46 -47.31
CA THR A 620 5.99 35.71 -46.16
C THR A 620 5.19 36.00 -44.89
N SER A 621 4.89 37.27 -44.61
CA SER A 621 4.07 37.69 -43.46
C SER A 621 2.67 37.10 -43.51
N ARG A 622 2.03 37.03 -44.69
CA ARG A 622 0.71 36.41 -44.91
C ARG A 622 0.66 34.90 -44.62
N VAL A 623 1.80 34.25 -44.43
CA VAL A 623 1.88 32.85 -44.00
C VAL A 623 2.28 32.78 -42.52
N THR A 624 3.37 33.44 -42.14
CA THR A 624 3.96 33.28 -40.81
C THR A 624 3.12 33.90 -39.70
N GLU A 625 2.58 35.11 -39.91
CA GLU A 625 1.86 35.85 -38.88
C GLU A 625 0.47 35.25 -38.58
N PRO A 626 -0.35 34.84 -39.58
CA PRO A 626 -1.60 34.13 -39.31
C PRO A 626 -1.40 32.77 -38.64
N VAL A 627 -0.33 32.04 -38.95
CA VAL A 627 -0.01 30.77 -38.26
C VAL A 627 0.28 31.02 -36.77
N LEU A 628 1.06 32.06 -36.45
CA LEU A 628 1.34 32.45 -35.06
C LEU A 628 0.08 32.91 -34.33
N LEU A 629 -0.79 33.67 -35.01
CA LEU A 629 -2.09 34.06 -34.48
C LEU A 629 -2.99 32.82 -34.23
N GLY A 630 -3.03 31.88 -35.16
CA GLY A 630 -3.76 30.61 -35.00
C GLY A 630 -3.27 29.79 -33.81
N LEU A 631 -1.94 29.71 -33.61
CA LEU A 631 -1.36 29.07 -32.43
C LEU A 631 -1.72 29.80 -31.12
N ALA A 632 -1.78 31.13 -31.14
CA ALA A 632 -2.22 31.92 -29.99
C ALA A 632 -3.69 31.65 -29.66
N VAL A 633 -4.56 31.63 -30.66
CA VAL A 633 -6.00 31.33 -30.50
C VAL A 633 -6.22 29.92 -29.97
N LEU A 634 -5.52 28.93 -30.50
CA LEU A 634 -5.56 27.55 -29.98
C LEU A 634 -5.15 27.48 -28.50
N ALA A 635 -4.08 28.19 -28.13
CA ALA A 635 -3.62 28.24 -26.75
C ALA A 635 -4.60 28.97 -25.81
N VAL A 636 -5.30 30.01 -26.29
CA VAL A 636 -6.37 30.68 -25.53
C VAL A 636 -7.56 29.74 -25.35
N ARG A 637 -8.00 29.05 -26.42
CA ARG A 637 -9.09 28.07 -26.33
C ARG A 637 -8.77 26.98 -25.32
N ASN A 638 -7.56 26.43 -25.38
CA ASN A 638 -7.11 25.42 -24.42
C ASN A 638 -7.07 25.99 -23.00
N ARG A 639 -6.74 27.28 -22.81
CA ARG A 639 -6.77 27.92 -21.49
C ARG A 639 -8.17 28.18 -20.95
N VAL A 640 -9.17 28.37 -21.81
CA VAL A 640 -10.58 28.55 -21.40
C VAL A 640 -11.25 27.21 -21.10
N LYS A 641 -10.80 26.12 -21.73
CA LYS A 641 -11.23 24.75 -21.41
C LYS A 641 -10.65 24.23 -20.09
N ARG A 642 -9.49 24.77 -19.67
CA ARG A 642 -8.92 24.58 -18.34
C ARG A 642 -9.65 25.45 -17.33
#